data_AF-N1PDG9-F1
#
_entry.id   AF-N1PDG9-F1
#
_cell.length_a   1.000
_cell.length_b   1.000
_cell.length_c   1.000
_cell.angle_alpha   90.00
_cell.angle_beta   90.00
_cell.angle_gamma   90.00
#
_symmetry.space_group_name_H-M   'P 1'
#
loop_
_entity.id
_entity.type
_entity.pdbx_description
1 polymer ?
#
loop_
_entity_poly.entity_id
_entity_poly.type
_entity_poly.pdbx_seq_one_letter_code
_entity_poly.pdbx_strand_id
1 'polypeptide(L)'
;MDGQYPPPMPPMGVFYPTGYPPMMPPEALQPGLRQLQTLSMESLGSYSDYEDPNRAMLPPSQQSSRSRRRQPQGAEHVKHRRTRSGCYTCRQRRVKCDEAHPVCERCRKGKRECTYPGSAASSTGPPRSGNRSNNSPGGSTSTDSDEDSDEKIPLSAIPDEDEDDVDDEPQSAALKARKPTPPTGQTPSISPSTEATTRPASSRPQAARTTSKQSLGPEISQSARWSSLPKDVKYYIKYHREHMSHHHYAFKYDGGDFLSTTFLEIAMNDGSAALLYSIVAFSAYHHSIARNDDKISMFLSYYNKAIAYLQQSLKNKRHNVATLLTILQLATIEEFLGDWVNLLGHQKAALQILTDLFTPQTIMQDETRRKIINWYIRFDLFAGMMSGGETALGREWFAAAADFYTRQTRDRPQDLGARFEEYFATSRLLATDVTLLFAAKTQNNISDEQFMSSIQQLSVSFADFGSTIETAFTDSSCFVKRFPRAPAAQQDNMFNYRDPNFLYAGELSTMNFVLLDHWAIELMFKYQVTLATGQALSPDLTELALKKCKMFEAIQYGEESGPAAVLGCQASLGILALFLPKDQPHIMWCRRKFVDIEQLGYIYPSTYRQRMSDLWNTDVNGWWLPNDEGYLASIRTIRDFVQYRATKPTDAFSTGIRDMNGIFRTLNIEEQGIANGPGTADTESSLSPWRHESSPEQPWAG
;
A
#
# COMPACT_ATOMS: atom_id res chain seq x y z
N MET A 1 -26.29 -54.70 -17.97
CA MET A 1 -27.35 -55.09 -17.03
C MET A 1 -27.14 -54.33 -15.73
N ASP A 2 -28.22 -54.17 -14.99
CA ASP A 2 -28.38 -53.14 -13.96
C ASP A 2 -27.56 -53.39 -12.69
N GLY A 3 -27.13 -52.29 -12.07
CA GLY A 3 -26.48 -52.25 -10.76
C GLY A 3 -26.94 -50.99 -10.04
N GLN A 4 -28.10 -51.06 -9.39
CA GLN A 4 -28.81 -49.89 -8.87
C GLN A 4 -28.22 -49.41 -7.55
N TYR A 5 -28.10 -48.08 -7.40
CA TYR A 5 -27.76 -47.44 -6.12
C TYR A 5 -28.87 -47.64 -5.09
N PRO A 6 -28.56 -48.02 -3.83
CA PRO A 6 -29.51 -47.91 -2.73
C PRO A 6 -29.71 -46.43 -2.29
N PRO A 7 -30.89 -46.07 -1.75
CA PRO A 7 -31.23 -44.69 -1.39
C PRO A 7 -30.65 -44.23 -0.04
N PRO A 8 -30.58 -42.91 0.22
CA PRO A 8 -30.08 -42.36 1.48
C PRO A 8 -31.07 -42.49 2.64
N MET A 9 -30.56 -42.62 3.87
CA MET A 9 -31.35 -42.62 5.11
C MET A 9 -31.42 -41.22 5.76
N PRO A 10 -32.62 -40.68 6.01
CA PRO A 10 -32.87 -39.54 6.90
C PRO A 10 -33.48 -40.02 8.25
N PRO A 11 -33.81 -39.12 9.19
CA PRO A 11 -33.04 -37.96 9.66
C PRO A 11 -32.91 -37.95 11.21
N MET A 12 -32.10 -37.03 11.75
CA MET A 12 -32.31 -36.51 13.11
C MET A 12 -32.51 -34.99 13.04
N GLY A 13 -33.55 -34.50 13.70
CA GLY A 13 -33.80 -33.07 13.90
C GLY A 13 -32.81 -32.45 14.90
N VAL A 14 -32.85 -31.13 15.13
CA VAL A 14 -34.04 -30.25 15.11
C VAL A 14 -33.76 -28.88 14.44
N PHE A 15 -34.68 -28.43 13.57
CA PHE A 15 -34.77 -27.05 13.01
C PHE A 15 -35.62 -26.15 13.95
N TYR A 16 -35.74 -24.81 13.86
CA TYR A 16 -35.80 -23.81 12.77
C TYR A 16 -35.81 -22.39 13.46
N PRO A 17 -36.01 -21.22 12.80
CA PRO A 17 -35.69 -20.72 11.45
C PRO A 17 -35.13 -19.24 11.46
N THR A 18 -35.19 -18.55 10.31
CA THR A 18 -34.87 -17.13 10.03
C THR A 18 -35.93 -16.09 10.45
N GLY A 19 -35.56 -14.81 10.68
CA GLY A 19 -36.46 -13.66 10.38
C GLY A 19 -36.25 -12.30 11.11
N TYR A 20 -36.20 -11.19 10.34
CA TYR A 20 -36.47 -9.77 10.73
C TYR A 20 -37.97 -9.56 11.11
N PRO A 21 -38.47 -8.45 11.74
CA PRO A 21 -38.10 -7.00 11.65
C PRO A 21 -38.07 -6.28 13.05
N PRO A 22 -38.29 -4.94 13.31
CA PRO A 22 -38.62 -3.78 12.46
C PRO A 22 -37.76 -2.48 12.66
N MET A 23 -38.29 -1.39 13.27
CA MET A 23 -37.85 0.01 13.05
C MET A 23 -38.13 1.01 14.21
N MET A 24 -37.22 2.00 14.36
CA MET A 24 -37.33 3.33 15.03
C MET A 24 -37.53 3.43 16.56
N PRO A 25 -37.19 4.58 17.21
CA PRO A 25 -36.46 5.77 16.72
C PRO A 25 -35.10 6.01 17.46
N PRO A 26 -34.26 6.99 17.04
CA PRO A 26 -32.90 7.17 17.58
C PRO A 26 -32.69 8.44 18.45
N GLU A 27 -31.97 8.35 19.56
CA GLU A 27 -31.36 9.53 20.19
C GLU A 27 -30.14 9.22 21.09
N ALA A 28 -29.23 10.20 21.18
CA ALA A 28 -28.14 10.37 22.17
C ALA A 28 -27.24 9.18 22.57
N LEU A 29 -26.16 8.97 21.81
CA LEU A 29 -24.77 8.91 22.31
C LEU A 29 -23.79 9.20 21.15
N GLN A 30 -22.70 9.93 21.39
CA GLN A 30 -21.75 10.37 20.36
C GLN A 30 -20.29 10.17 20.79
N PRO A 31 -19.54 9.26 20.16
CA PRO A 31 -18.09 9.36 20.03
C PRO A 31 -17.75 10.45 19.01
N GLY A 32 -16.95 11.43 19.40
CA GLY A 32 -16.70 12.64 18.60
C GLY A 32 -15.35 12.63 17.89
N LEU A 33 -15.29 12.08 16.67
CA LEU A 33 -14.10 12.13 15.80
C LEU A 33 -13.56 13.58 15.69
N ARG A 34 -12.40 13.83 16.30
CA ARG A 34 -11.78 15.17 16.34
C ARG A 34 -10.92 15.47 15.11
N GLN A 35 -10.51 16.74 15.03
CA GLN A 35 -10.08 17.40 13.80
C GLN A 35 -8.72 16.93 13.30
N LEU A 36 -8.72 16.17 12.20
CA LEU A 36 -7.63 16.24 11.21
C LEU A 36 -7.46 17.71 10.77
N GLN A 37 -6.30 18.30 11.07
CA GLN A 37 -5.97 19.68 10.72
C GLN A 37 -5.34 19.78 9.32
N THR A 38 -5.47 20.95 8.70
CA THR A 38 -4.98 21.25 7.33
C THR A 38 -3.78 22.19 7.39
N LEU A 39 -2.72 21.90 6.62
CA LEU A 39 -1.66 22.89 6.38
C LEU A 39 -2.10 23.98 5.39
N SER A 40 -1.51 25.17 5.55
CA SER A 40 -1.76 26.32 4.67
C SER A 40 -0.92 26.27 3.38
N MET A 41 -1.33 27.05 2.38
CA MET A 41 -0.75 27.11 1.03
C MET A 41 0.54 27.97 0.96
N GLU A 42 0.97 28.55 2.07
CA GLU A 42 1.94 29.65 2.11
C GLU A 42 3.43 29.21 2.11
N SER A 43 3.73 27.94 2.39
CA SER A 43 5.12 27.42 2.42
C SER A 43 5.76 27.20 1.03
N LEU A 44 5.05 27.42 -0.07
CA LEU A 44 5.54 27.19 -1.44
C LEU A 44 6.38 28.36 -2.02
N GLY A 45 6.50 29.48 -1.30
CA GLY A 45 7.23 30.67 -1.80
C GLY A 45 8.74 30.50 -1.95
N SER A 46 9.37 29.56 -1.24
CA SER A 46 10.84 29.46 -1.13
C SER A 46 11.54 28.59 -2.20
N TYR A 47 10.83 28.19 -3.26
CA TYR A 47 11.37 27.31 -4.32
C TYR A 47 10.91 27.71 -5.75
N SER A 48 10.47 28.95 -5.93
CA SER A 48 9.81 29.42 -7.17
C SER A 48 10.69 30.22 -8.13
N ASP A 49 11.83 30.76 -7.69
CA ASP A 49 12.59 31.76 -8.45
C ASP A 49 13.84 31.18 -9.14
N TYR A 50 13.66 30.68 -10.37
CA TYR A 50 14.67 30.76 -11.44
C TYR A 50 13.95 30.74 -12.81
N GLU A 51 13.99 31.87 -13.53
CA GLU A 51 13.31 32.03 -14.84
C GLU A 51 14.09 31.43 -16.03
N ASP A 52 13.36 31.19 -17.12
CA ASP A 52 13.80 30.62 -18.40
C ASP A 52 14.67 31.59 -19.23
N PRO A 53 15.97 31.28 -19.46
CA PRO A 53 16.90 32.18 -20.13
C PRO A 53 16.85 32.07 -21.67
N ASN A 54 15.69 32.32 -22.30
CA ASN A 54 15.62 32.33 -23.77
C ASN A 54 14.58 33.30 -24.40
N ARG A 55 14.83 34.61 -24.31
CA ARG A 55 14.14 35.60 -25.17
C ARG A 55 15.01 36.81 -25.51
N ALA A 56 15.30 36.99 -26.81
CA ALA A 56 16.18 38.06 -27.29
C ALA A 56 15.46 39.40 -27.54
N MET A 57 16.04 40.47 -26.96
CA MET A 57 16.17 41.86 -27.41
C MET A 57 15.36 42.37 -28.64
N LEU A 58 14.62 43.47 -28.48
CA LEU A 58 14.95 44.85 -28.96
C LEU A 58 13.78 45.85 -28.66
N PRO A 59 13.97 47.21 -28.67
CA PRO A 59 13.31 48.09 -27.70
C PRO A 59 12.53 49.31 -28.34
N PRO A 60 12.37 50.54 -27.77
CA PRO A 60 11.02 51.00 -27.41
C PRO A 60 10.61 52.47 -27.77
N SER A 61 9.30 52.77 -27.67
CA SER A 61 8.73 54.13 -27.57
C SER A 61 7.40 54.09 -26.77
N GLN A 62 7.28 54.71 -25.59
CA GLN A 62 7.17 56.13 -25.21
C GLN A 62 5.73 56.70 -25.18
N GLN A 63 5.33 57.20 -24.00
CA GLN A 63 4.28 58.24 -23.76
C GLN A 63 2.80 57.86 -24.03
N SER A 64 1.76 58.44 -23.39
CA SER A 64 1.68 59.20 -22.12
C SER A 64 0.23 59.24 -21.55
N SER A 65 0.10 59.74 -20.32
CA SER A 65 -1.10 60.08 -19.52
C SER A 65 -2.45 60.43 -20.19
N ARG A 66 -3.58 60.10 -19.52
CA ARG A 66 -4.53 61.08 -18.89
C ARG A 66 -5.74 60.41 -18.19
N SER A 67 -6.52 61.18 -17.42
CA SER A 67 -7.64 60.71 -16.57
C SER A 67 -8.86 61.67 -16.62
N ARG A 68 -10.11 61.15 -16.67
CA ARG A 68 -11.35 61.94 -16.40
C ARG A 68 -12.65 61.12 -16.12
N ARG A 69 -12.86 60.74 -14.85
CA ARG A 69 -14.07 60.92 -13.98
C ARG A 69 -15.53 60.89 -14.53
N ARG A 70 -16.37 59.99 -13.93
CA ARG A 70 -17.88 59.96 -13.80
C ARG A 70 -18.71 59.68 -15.09
N GLN A 71 -19.90 59.04 -15.15
CA GLN A 71 -20.88 58.27 -14.30
C GLN A 71 -22.32 58.66 -14.79
N PRO A 72 -23.45 57.94 -14.52
CA PRO A 72 -23.69 56.51 -14.25
C PRO A 72 -24.98 55.96 -14.98
N GLN A 73 -25.50 54.78 -14.56
CA GLN A 73 -26.74 54.08 -14.99
C GLN A 73 -26.65 53.38 -16.38
N GLY A 74 -27.14 52.15 -16.59
CA GLY A 74 -27.67 51.11 -15.68
C GLY A 74 -28.77 50.25 -16.34
N ALA A 75 -29.08 49.01 -15.92
CA ALA A 75 -28.39 48.02 -15.07
C ALA A 75 -29.13 46.66 -15.14
N GLU A 76 -28.45 45.50 -14.99
CA GLU A 76 -29.11 44.17 -14.91
C GLU A 76 -28.44 43.21 -13.89
N HIS A 77 -29.02 42.02 -13.72
CA HIS A 77 -29.02 41.20 -12.50
C HIS A 77 -27.68 40.52 -12.12
N VAL A 78 -27.04 40.96 -11.02
CA VAL A 78 -25.79 40.37 -10.50
C VAL A 78 -26.02 39.55 -9.22
N LYS A 79 -25.57 38.29 -9.21
CA LYS A 79 -25.63 37.39 -8.03
C LYS A 79 -24.82 37.95 -6.85
N HIS A 80 -25.37 37.85 -5.64
CA HIS A 80 -24.86 38.55 -4.45
C HIS A 80 -23.48 38.03 -3.97
N ARG A 81 -22.41 38.72 -4.36
CA ARG A 81 -21.05 38.54 -3.81
C ARG A 81 -21.00 39.00 -2.35
N ARG A 82 -20.59 38.13 -1.42
CA ARG A 82 -20.39 38.47 0.01
C ARG A 82 -19.28 39.52 0.14
N THR A 83 -19.54 40.65 0.82
CA THR A 83 -18.52 41.65 1.15
C THR A 83 -17.65 41.17 2.31
N ARG A 84 -16.35 41.48 2.26
CA ARG A 84 -15.35 41.10 3.31
C ARG A 84 -15.24 42.13 4.44
N SER A 85 -16.20 43.05 4.57
CA SER A 85 -16.12 44.28 5.39
C SER A 85 -17.05 44.36 6.61
N GLY A 86 -18.17 43.62 6.68
CA GLY A 86 -19.07 43.59 7.86
C GLY A 86 -18.40 43.20 9.19
N CYS A 87 -18.98 43.57 10.34
CA CYS A 87 -18.43 43.21 11.66
C CYS A 87 -18.47 41.69 11.94
N TYR A 88 -17.61 41.19 12.83
CA TYR A 88 -17.53 39.77 13.17
C TYR A 88 -18.87 39.19 13.63
N THR A 89 -19.57 39.90 14.52
CA THR A 89 -20.87 39.50 15.08
C THR A 89 -21.95 39.31 14.00
N CYS A 90 -21.93 40.09 12.92
CA CYS A 90 -22.83 39.91 11.79
C CYS A 90 -22.39 38.75 10.88
N ARG A 91 -21.07 38.58 10.64
CA ARG A 91 -20.53 37.44 9.86
C ARG A 91 -20.87 36.10 10.50
N GLN A 92 -20.60 35.96 11.80
CA GLN A 92 -20.83 34.73 12.58
C GLN A 92 -22.31 34.34 12.56
N ARG A 93 -23.21 35.33 12.75
CA ARG A 93 -24.67 35.16 12.66
C ARG A 93 -25.20 35.07 11.22
N ARG A 94 -24.33 35.06 10.21
CA ARG A 94 -24.63 34.95 8.77
C ARG A 94 -25.62 36.01 8.23
N VAL A 95 -25.76 37.16 8.91
CA VAL A 95 -26.66 38.26 8.52
C VAL A 95 -25.92 39.40 7.81
N LYS A 96 -26.61 40.12 6.92
CA LYS A 96 -26.07 41.32 6.28
C LYS A 96 -25.78 42.40 7.33
N CYS A 97 -24.52 42.84 7.39
CA CYS A 97 -24.09 44.00 8.17
C CYS A 97 -24.39 45.30 7.39
N ASP A 98 -24.64 46.37 8.13
CA ASP A 98 -24.80 47.74 7.60
C ASP A 98 -23.48 48.54 7.60
N GLU A 99 -22.39 47.95 8.12
CA GLU A 99 -21.00 48.47 8.05
C GLU A 99 -20.78 49.84 8.72
N ALA A 100 -21.75 50.35 9.48
CA ALA A 100 -21.59 51.55 10.30
C ALA A 100 -20.64 51.32 11.50
N HIS A 101 -19.78 52.32 11.75
CA HIS A 101 -18.78 52.34 12.82
C HIS A 101 -19.16 53.43 13.85
N PRO A 102 -18.81 53.27 15.15
CA PRO A 102 -18.11 52.13 15.75
C PRO A 102 -18.99 50.89 15.93
N VAL A 103 -20.32 51.03 15.93
CA VAL A 103 -21.27 49.92 16.15
C VAL A 103 -22.34 49.94 15.06
N CYS A 104 -22.48 48.82 14.34
CA CYS A 104 -23.49 48.68 13.29
C CYS A 104 -24.92 48.67 13.86
N GLU A 105 -25.89 49.20 13.11
CA GLU A 105 -27.31 49.27 13.44
C GLU A 105 -27.85 47.94 13.98
N ARG A 106 -27.45 46.83 13.34
CA ARG A 106 -27.93 45.48 13.65
C ARG A 106 -27.35 44.90 14.96
N CYS A 107 -26.17 45.36 15.39
CA CYS A 107 -25.64 45.05 16.72
C CYS A 107 -26.18 46.03 17.78
N ARG A 108 -26.30 47.33 17.45
CA ARG A 108 -26.90 48.37 18.31
C ARG A 108 -28.31 48.02 18.75
N LYS A 109 -29.23 47.82 17.79
CA LYS A 109 -30.62 47.37 18.06
C LYS A 109 -30.67 46.00 18.75
N GLY A 110 -29.64 45.19 18.56
CA GLY A 110 -29.51 43.88 19.16
C GLY A 110 -28.89 43.84 20.56
N LYS A 111 -28.40 44.97 21.11
CA LYS A 111 -27.56 45.04 22.33
C LYS A 111 -26.40 44.01 22.32
N ARG A 112 -25.66 43.93 21.20
CA ARG A 112 -24.51 43.03 21.04
C ARG A 112 -23.22 43.80 20.78
N GLU A 113 -22.11 43.22 21.21
CA GLU A 113 -20.76 43.63 20.84
C GLU A 113 -20.59 43.63 19.31
N CYS A 114 -19.74 44.52 18.78
CA CYS A 114 -19.65 44.82 17.35
C CYS A 114 -18.20 45.05 16.88
N THR A 115 -17.36 44.03 17.05
CA THR A 115 -15.94 44.09 16.72
C THR A 115 -15.73 44.02 15.19
N TYR A 116 -14.85 44.88 14.66
CA TYR A 116 -14.41 44.87 13.26
C TYR A 116 -12.96 44.38 13.17
N PRO A 117 -12.56 43.67 12.08
CA PRO A 117 -11.18 43.29 11.87
C PRO A 117 -10.29 44.52 11.59
N GLY A 118 -9.21 44.68 12.36
CA GLY A 118 -8.18 45.70 12.13
C GLY A 118 -8.10 46.85 13.14
N SER A 119 -8.94 46.88 14.18
CA SER A 119 -8.89 47.93 15.22
C SER A 119 -8.58 47.37 16.61
N ALA A 120 -7.30 47.31 16.96
CA ALA A 120 -6.82 47.07 18.32
C ALA A 120 -6.03 48.31 18.79
N ALA A 121 -6.50 48.95 19.87
CA ALA A 121 -5.86 50.15 20.41
C ALA A 121 -5.86 50.11 21.95
N SER A 122 -4.65 50.18 22.53
CA SER A 122 -4.31 50.71 23.85
C SER A 122 -5.16 50.33 25.09
N SER A 123 -4.55 49.58 26.01
CA SER A 123 -4.84 49.66 27.45
C SER A 123 -3.55 49.42 28.26
N THR A 124 -3.36 50.13 29.38
CA THR A 124 -2.08 50.26 30.11
C THR A 124 -2.00 49.40 31.39
N GLY A 125 -0.78 48.94 31.75
CA GLY A 125 -0.48 48.24 33.01
C GLY A 125 1.04 48.18 33.31
N PRO A 126 1.50 48.20 34.59
CA PRO A 126 2.91 48.47 34.94
C PRO A 126 3.78 47.23 35.33
N PRO A 127 5.12 47.38 35.44
CA PRO A 127 6.06 46.25 35.38
C PRO A 127 6.76 45.83 36.70
N ARG A 128 7.48 44.69 36.63
CA ARG A 128 8.57 44.24 37.53
C ARG A 128 9.57 43.40 36.70
N SER A 129 10.82 43.12 37.10
CA SER A 129 11.84 43.85 37.89
C SER A 129 13.04 42.91 38.10
N GLY A 130 14.26 43.29 37.69
CA GLY A 130 15.51 42.55 37.95
C GLY A 130 15.90 41.52 36.87
N ASN A 131 17.19 41.21 36.65
CA ASN A 131 18.39 41.85 37.20
C ASN A 131 19.60 41.73 36.23
N ARG A 132 20.66 42.53 36.45
CA ARG A 132 21.90 42.56 35.63
C ARG A 132 23.08 41.86 36.32
N SER A 133 23.98 41.29 35.52
CA SER A 133 25.42 41.25 35.83
C SER A 133 26.28 40.93 34.59
N ASN A 134 27.37 41.68 34.39
CA ASN A 134 28.43 41.41 33.39
C ASN A 134 29.26 40.17 33.82
N ASN A 135 30.14 39.53 33.02
CA ASN A 135 31.30 40.14 32.36
C ASN A 135 31.95 39.26 31.27
N SER A 136 32.58 39.91 30.29
CA SER A 136 33.48 39.35 29.26
C SER A 136 34.97 39.49 29.73
N PRO A 137 36.06 39.25 28.95
CA PRO A 137 36.14 38.98 27.50
C PRO A 137 37.15 37.91 27.00
N GLY A 138 37.03 37.55 25.72
CA GLY A 138 38.10 36.89 24.95
C GLY A 138 37.65 36.44 23.55
N GLY A 139 38.44 36.74 22.51
CA GLY A 139 38.29 36.17 21.16
C GLY A 139 37.33 36.89 20.22
N SER A 140 37.87 37.62 19.24
CA SER A 140 37.12 38.23 18.13
C SER A 140 37.31 37.45 16.82
N THR A 141 36.22 37.09 16.14
CA THR A 141 36.11 36.99 14.66
C THR A 141 34.62 37.03 14.30
N SER A 142 34.27 37.61 13.16
CA SER A 142 32.90 37.95 12.76
C SER A 142 32.46 37.22 11.48
N THR A 143 31.24 36.69 11.46
CA THR A 143 30.27 36.78 10.34
C THR A 143 28.88 36.34 10.79
N ASP A 144 27.84 36.82 10.10
CA ASP A 144 26.43 36.66 10.49
C ASP A 144 25.89 35.23 10.39
N SER A 145 24.93 34.93 11.26
CA SER A 145 23.85 33.96 11.04
C SER A 145 22.74 34.27 12.05
N ASP A 146 21.61 34.82 11.60
CA ASP A 146 20.47 35.07 12.48
C ASP A 146 19.77 33.76 12.86
N GLU A 147 19.64 33.50 14.16
CA GLU A 147 18.69 32.53 14.69
C GLU A 147 17.32 33.19 14.80
N ASP A 148 16.34 32.75 13.99
CA ASP A 148 14.93 33.03 14.23
C ASP A 148 14.14 31.72 14.42
N SER A 149 13.16 31.74 15.32
CA SER A 149 12.74 30.56 16.09
C SER A 149 11.23 30.32 16.06
N ASP A 150 10.69 30.16 14.84
CA ASP A 150 9.27 29.86 14.63
C ASP A 150 8.88 28.42 15.02
N GLU A 151 7.95 28.32 15.99
CA GLU A 151 7.45 27.05 16.55
C GLU A 151 6.62 26.24 15.54
N LYS A 152 7.04 25.01 15.24
CA LYS A 152 6.39 24.13 14.25
C LYS A 152 5.30 23.25 14.87
N ILE A 153 4.04 23.68 14.74
CA ILE A 153 2.84 22.95 15.17
C ILE A 153 2.47 21.86 14.12
N PRO A 154 1.96 20.66 14.50
CA PRO A 154 2.39 19.42 13.84
C PRO A 154 1.40 18.80 12.84
N LEU A 155 1.86 17.72 12.19
CA LEU A 155 1.03 16.68 11.57
C LEU A 155 1.39 15.31 12.19
N SER A 156 0.39 14.48 12.45
CA SER A 156 0.53 13.10 12.95
C SER A 156 -0.20 12.11 12.04
N ALA A 157 0.04 10.81 12.26
CA ALA A 157 -0.86 9.76 11.79
C ALA A 157 -2.24 9.84 12.49
N ILE A 158 -3.18 9.01 12.04
CA ILE A 158 -4.47 8.80 12.71
C ILE A 158 -4.21 7.86 13.91
N PRO A 159 -4.56 8.26 15.15
CA PRO A 159 -4.48 7.35 16.31
C PRO A 159 -5.65 6.35 16.30
N ASP A 160 -5.36 5.12 16.71
CA ASP A 160 -6.36 4.15 17.18
C ASP A 160 -6.51 4.32 18.71
N GLU A 161 -7.72 4.19 19.26
CA GLU A 161 -8.01 4.19 20.71
C GLU A 161 -8.78 2.91 21.07
N ASP A 162 -8.27 2.10 22.01
CA ASP A 162 -9.01 1.07 22.77
C ASP A 162 -8.12 0.53 23.93
N GLU A 163 -8.68 0.43 25.15
CA GLU A 163 -8.40 -0.56 26.21
C GLU A 163 -9.12 -0.18 27.54
N ASP A 164 -9.87 -1.11 28.14
CA ASP A 164 -10.18 -1.19 29.59
C ASP A 164 -11.02 -2.48 29.86
N ASP A 165 -10.45 -3.47 30.56
CA ASP A 165 -11.08 -4.75 30.96
C ASP A 165 -11.69 -4.69 32.38
N VAL A 166 -12.88 -5.28 32.60
CA VAL A 166 -13.31 -5.82 33.92
C VAL A 166 -14.32 -6.97 33.77
N ASP A 167 -14.14 -8.04 34.57
CA ASP A 167 -14.95 -9.26 34.64
C ASP A 167 -16.31 -9.20 35.40
N ASP A 168 -17.05 -10.32 35.25
CA ASP A 168 -17.78 -11.11 36.27
C ASP A 168 -19.31 -11.29 36.11
N GLU A 169 -19.81 -12.45 36.59
CA GLU A 169 -21.16 -13.02 36.40
C GLU A 169 -21.96 -13.05 37.75
N PRO A 170 -22.94 -13.93 37.99
CA PRO A 170 -24.33 -13.86 37.52
C PRO A 170 -25.37 -13.70 38.65
N GLN A 171 -26.68 -13.65 38.33
CA GLN A 171 -27.67 -14.68 38.76
C GLN A 171 -29.18 -14.33 38.58
N SER A 172 -29.91 -15.31 38.02
CA SER A 172 -31.26 -15.78 38.42
C SER A 172 -32.55 -14.96 38.23
N ALA A 173 -33.51 -15.59 37.51
CA ALA A 173 -34.94 -15.77 37.83
C ALA A 173 -35.89 -14.53 38.03
N ALA A 174 -37.23 -14.60 37.90
CA ALA A 174 -38.13 -15.76 37.72
C ALA A 174 -39.54 -15.41 37.15
N LEU A 175 -40.10 -16.36 36.36
CA LEU A 175 -41.50 -16.87 36.38
C LEU A 175 -42.76 -16.05 35.94
N LYS A 176 -43.69 -16.81 35.32
CA LYS A 176 -45.17 -16.62 35.12
C LYS A 176 -45.61 -15.64 34.02
N ALA A 177 -46.32 -15.98 32.92
CA ALA A 177 -47.09 -17.14 32.42
C ALA A 177 -48.64 -17.14 32.59
N ARG A 178 -49.36 -16.94 31.46
CA ARG A 178 -50.78 -17.29 31.08
C ARG A 178 -51.24 -16.34 29.96
N LYS A 179 -52.23 -16.61 29.09
CA LYS A 179 -52.72 -17.80 28.34
C LYS A 179 -53.66 -17.25 27.19
N PRO A 180 -54.05 -18.00 26.15
CA PRO A 180 -54.54 -17.44 24.87
C PRO A 180 -56.06 -17.63 24.59
N THR A 181 -56.57 -16.96 23.53
CA THR A 181 -57.56 -17.53 22.56
C THR A 181 -57.60 -16.75 21.20
N PRO A 182 -58.09 -17.34 20.08
CA PRO A 182 -58.01 -16.84 18.67
C PRO A 182 -59.43 -16.38 18.16
N PRO A 183 -59.87 -16.42 16.85
CA PRO A 183 -59.30 -16.81 15.54
C PRO A 183 -59.47 -15.70 14.43
N THR A 184 -59.51 -15.86 13.08
CA THR A 184 -59.80 -16.99 12.14
C THR A 184 -59.34 -16.73 10.69
N GLY A 185 -58.96 -17.78 9.94
CA GLY A 185 -59.10 -17.89 8.46
C GLY A 185 -57.98 -17.28 7.57
N GLN A 186 -57.98 -17.47 6.23
CA GLN A 186 -58.64 -18.49 5.38
C GLN A 186 -58.02 -18.51 3.93
N THR A 187 -58.35 -19.51 3.10
CA THR A 187 -57.86 -19.72 1.70
C THR A 187 -58.97 -20.35 0.81
N PRO A 188 -58.82 -20.57 -0.53
CA PRO A 188 -58.13 -21.76 -1.09
C PRO A 188 -57.44 -21.56 -2.49
N SER A 189 -57.15 -22.64 -3.24
CA SER A 189 -56.35 -22.74 -4.50
C SER A 189 -56.96 -23.74 -5.54
N ILE A 190 -56.32 -23.96 -6.73
CA ILE A 190 -56.31 -25.18 -7.63
C ILE A 190 -56.10 -24.85 -9.16
N SER A 191 -55.59 -25.81 -9.96
CA SER A 191 -55.27 -25.81 -11.44
C SER A 191 -55.43 -27.25 -12.04
N PRO A 192 -55.10 -27.66 -13.32
CA PRO A 192 -54.50 -27.00 -14.52
C PRO A 192 -55.15 -27.46 -15.89
N SER A 193 -54.34 -27.67 -16.98
CA SER A 193 -54.60 -28.48 -18.23
C SER A 193 -55.41 -27.87 -19.40
N THR A 194 -55.33 -28.25 -20.72
CA THR A 194 -54.39 -29.04 -21.60
C THR A 194 -54.69 -28.86 -23.12
N GLU A 195 -53.67 -28.90 -24.00
CA GLU A 195 -53.66 -29.09 -25.50
C GLU A 195 -54.52 -28.16 -26.42
N ALA A 196 -54.29 -27.95 -27.75
CA ALA A 196 -53.39 -28.55 -28.75
C ALA A 196 -52.96 -27.60 -29.92
N THR A 197 -51.86 -27.96 -30.62
CA THR A 197 -51.58 -27.80 -32.08
C THR A 197 -51.50 -26.42 -32.79
N THR A 198 -50.28 -25.89 -33.00
CA THR A 198 -49.61 -25.63 -34.32
C THR A 198 -48.24 -24.92 -34.17
N ARG A 199 -47.38 -24.97 -35.22
CA ARG A 199 -46.12 -24.18 -35.37
C ARG A 199 -46.20 -23.35 -36.67
N PRO A 200 -45.52 -22.20 -36.78
CA PRO A 200 -44.14 -22.19 -37.33
C PRO A 200 -43.08 -21.64 -36.35
N ALA A 201 -41.83 -21.53 -36.81
CA ALA A 201 -40.68 -21.18 -35.97
C ALA A 201 -40.49 -19.67 -35.75
N SER A 202 -40.04 -19.32 -34.54
CA SER A 202 -39.23 -18.13 -34.27
C SER A 202 -37.98 -18.53 -33.49
N SER A 203 -36.85 -17.89 -33.79
CA SER A 203 -35.58 -18.15 -33.10
C SER A 203 -35.60 -17.53 -31.70
N ARG A 204 -35.36 -18.34 -30.67
CA ARG A 204 -35.13 -17.85 -29.31
C ARG A 204 -33.85 -16.98 -29.31
N PRO A 205 -33.88 -15.74 -28.80
CA PRO A 205 -32.68 -14.92 -28.73
C PRO A 205 -31.64 -15.62 -27.85
N GLN A 206 -30.43 -15.81 -28.38
CA GLN A 206 -29.28 -16.27 -27.61
C GLN A 206 -28.83 -15.16 -26.66
N ALA A 207 -28.38 -15.52 -25.46
CA ALA A 207 -27.72 -14.57 -24.57
C ALA A 207 -26.44 -14.04 -25.25
N ALA A 208 -26.22 -12.72 -25.19
CA ALA A 208 -25.10 -12.09 -25.86
C ALA A 208 -23.76 -12.57 -25.28
N ARG A 209 -22.82 -12.96 -26.15
CA ARG A 209 -21.45 -13.32 -25.76
C ARG A 209 -20.69 -12.07 -25.33
N THR A 210 -20.41 -11.90 -24.05
CA THR A 210 -19.54 -10.83 -23.52
C THR A 210 -18.08 -11.29 -23.42
N THR A 211 -17.51 -11.76 -24.52
CA THR A 211 -16.05 -11.93 -24.66
C THR A 211 -15.45 -10.60 -25.15
N SER A 212 -15.30 -9.63 -24.24
CA SER A 212 -14.82 -8.30 -24.59
C SER A 212 -13.29 -8.26 -24.77
N LYS A 213 -12.82 -8.67 -25.95
CA LYS A 213 -11.59 -8.11 -26.55
C LYS A 213 -11.93 -6.91 -27.44
N GLN A 214 -12.81 -6.01 -26.97
CA GLN A 214 -13.02 -4.69 -27.58
C GLN A 214 -12.08 -3.68 -26.94
N SER A 215 -11.39 -2.89 -27.76
CA SER A 215 -10.54 -1.80 -27.26
C SER A 215 -11.41 -0.69 -26.67
N LEU A 216 -11.44 -0.58 -25.34
CA LEU A 216 -12.06 0.53 -24.58
C LEU A 216 -11.24 1.83 -24.68
N GLY A 217 -10.60 2.07 -25.83
CA GLY A 217 -9.85 3.28 -26.14
C GLY A 217 -10.62 4.59 -25.89
N PRO A 218 -11.89 4.76 -26.33
CA PRO A 218 -12.50 6.09 -26.41
C PRO A 218 -13.13 6.65 -25.12
N GLU A 219 -13.74 5.83 -24.27
CA GLU A 219 -14.83 6.28 -23.38
C GLU A 219 -14.43 7.34 -22.34
N ILE A 220 -13.30 7.15 -21.64
CA ILE A 220 -12.79 8.11 -20.64
C ILE A 220 -12.65 9.52 -21.24
N SER A 221 -12.11 9.62 -22.46
CA SER A 221 -11.83 10.91 -23.12
C SER A 221 -13.09 11.62 -23.62
N GLN A 222 -14.21 10.91 -23.74
CA GLN A 222 -15.53 11.44 -24.13
C GLN A 222 -16.37 11.86 -22.91
N SER A 223 -15.97 11.48 -21.70
CA SER A 223 -16.71 11.83 -20.47
C SER A 223 -16.76 13.36 -20.24
N ALA A 224 -17.91 13.86 -19.78
CA ALA A 224 -18.09 15.28 -19.48
C ALA A 224 -17.10 15.80 -18.43
N ARG A 225 -16.72 14.95 -17.46
CA ARG A 225 -15.69 15.27 -16.47
C ARG A 225 -14.30 15.38 -17.11
N TRP A 226 -13.95 14.54 -18.09
CA TRP A 226 -12.66 14.68 -18.79
C TRP A 226 -12.53 16.07 -19.39
N SER A 227 -13.56 16.60 -20.06
CA SER A 227 -13.52 17.96 -20.61
C SER A 227 -13.11 19.02 -19.57
N SER A 228 -13.60 18.93 -18.32
CA SER A 228 -13.32 19.91 -17.26
C SER A 228 -11.98 19.74 -16.52
N LEU A 229 -11.26 18.62 -16.68
CA LEU A 229 -9.98 18.40 -15.99
C LEU A 229 -8.85 19.35 -16.46
N PRO A 230 -7.92 19.75 -15.57
CA PRO A 230 -6.68 20.44 -15.94
C PRO A 230 -5.83 19.69 -16.98
N LYS A 231 -4.95 20.43 -17.69
CA LYS A 231 -4.11 19.88 -18.78
C LYS A 231 -3.07 18.88 -18.29
N ASP A 232 -2.46 19.16 -17.14
CA ASP A 232 -1.49 18.33 -16.45
C ASP A 232 -2.14 17.08 -15.84
N VAL A 233 -3.34 17.19 -15.25
CA VAL A 233 -4.15 16.03 -14.84
C VAL A 233 -4.41 15.10 -16.03
N LYS A 234 -4.85 15.64 -17.17
CA LYS A 234 -5.03 14.88 -18.42
C LYS A 234 -3.73 14.23 -18.91
N TYR A 235 -2.62 14.95 -18.82
CA TYR A 235 -1.30 14.44 -19.19
C TYR A 235 -0.90 13.24 -18.33
N TYR A 236 -1.06 13.30 -17.01
CA TYR A 236 -0.67 12.20 -16.13
C TYR A 236 -1.60 10.98 -16.23
N ILE A 237 -2.90 11.15 -16.45
CA ILE A 237 -3.81 10.02 -16.76
C ILE A 237 -3.44 9.38 -18.11
N LYS A 238 -3.00 10.18 -19.09
CA LYS A 238 -2.46 9.65 -20.35
C LYS A 238 -1.14 8.90 -20.14
N TYR A 239 -0.23 9.47 -19.34
CA TYR A 239 1.05 8.85 -18.99
C TYR A 239 0.85 7.48 -18.32
N HIS A 240 -0.08 7.40 -17.35
CA HIS A 240 -0.50 6.14 -16.73
C HIS A 240 -0.83 5.07 -17.77
N ARG A 241 -1.77 5.38 -18.67
CA ARG A 241 -2.26 4.44 -19.69
C ARG A 241 -1.22 4.04 -20.74
N GLU A 242 -0.24 4.90 -21.01
CA GLU A 242 0.78 4.67 -22.06
C GLU A 242 2.11 4.12 -21.55
N HIS A 243 2.45 4.31 -20.27
CA HIS A 243 3.79 4.02 -19.72
C HIS A 243 3.78 3.16 -18.45
N MET A 244 2.66 3.09 -17.72
CA MET A 244 2.55 2.28 -16.52
C MET A 244 1.89 0.93 -16.83
N SER A 245 2.30 -0.09 -16.08
CA SER A 245 1.84 -1.47 -16.23
C SER A 245 1.41 -2.05 -14.89
N HIS A 246 0.74 -3.20 -14.89
CA HIS A 246 0.28 -3.84 -13.66
C HIS A 246 1.42 -4.19 -12.67
N HIS A 247 2.65 -4.36 -13.14
CA HIS A 247 3.83 -4.53 -12.28
C HIS A 247 4.18 -3.27 -11.46
N HIS A 248 3.81 -2.06 -11.92
CA HIS A 248 3.91 -0.83 -11.12
C HIS A 248 2.93 -0.83 -9.93
N TYR A 249 1.95 -1.74 -9.92
CA TYR A 249 1.02 -1.97 -8.80
C TYR A 249 1.38 -3.22 -8.00
N ALA A 250 2.57 -3.79 -8.24
CA ALA A 250 3.02 -5.10 -7.76
C ALA A 250 2.05 -6.26 -8.10
N PHE A 251 1.13 -6.06 -9.05
CA PHE A 251 0.31 -7.13 -9.59
C PHE A 251 1.19 -8.03 -10.47
N LYS A 252 0.90 -9.33 -10.42
CA LYS A 252 1.55 -10.36 -11.24
C LYS A 252 0.76 -10.70 -12.50
N TYR A 253 -0.53 -10.34 -12.52
CA TYR A 253 -1.46 -10.60 -13.62
C TYR A 253 -2.61 -9.58 -13.64
N ASP A 254 -2.86 -8.99 -14.81
CA ASP A 254 -4.03 -8.13 -15.06
C ASP A 254 -4.61 -8.36 -16.47
N GLY A 255 -5.01 -9.60 -16.77
CA GLY A 255 -5.54 -9.98 -18.10
C GLY A 255 -6.89 -9.36 -18.50
N GLY A 256 -7.47 -8.52 -17.65
CA GLY A 256 -8.63 -7.67 -17.97
C GLY A 256 -8.26 -6.20 -18.22
N ASP A 257 -6.97 -5.85 -18.20
CA ASP A 257 -6.45 -4.47 -18.26
C ASP A 257 -7.11 -3.52 -17.24
N PHE A 258 -7.50 -4.05 -16.06
CA PHE A 258 -8.29 -3.34 -15.03
C PHE A 258 -7.70 -1.99 -14.68
N LEU A 259 -6.38 -1.93 -14.49
CA LEU A 259 -5.67 -0.71 -14.11
C LEU A 259 -5.72 0.38 -15.20
N SER A 260 -5.86 0.02 -16.48
CA SER A 260 -5.91 0.97 -17.62
C SER A 260 -7.33 1.28 -18.14
N THR A 261 -8.34 0.61 -17.56
CA THR A 261 -9.76 0.69 -17.94
C THR A 261 -10.61 1.02 -16.70
N THR A 262 -11.23 0.02 -16.07
CA THR A 262 -12.20 0.16 -14.97
C THR A 262 -11.66 0.95 -13.78
N PHE A 263 -10.38 0.84 -13.45
CA PHE A 263 -9.75 1.62 -12.38
C PHE A 263 -9.76 3.13 -12.68
N LEU A 264 -9.44 3.51 -13.93
CA LEU A 264 -9.50 4.90 -14.39
C LEU A 264 -10.95 5.38 -14.56
N GLU A 265 -11.87 4.52 -15.01
CA GLU A 265 -13.31 4.82 -15.10
C GLU A 265 -13.89 5.11 -13.70
N ILE A 266 -13.57 4.30 -12.69
CA ILE A 266 -13.99 4.54 -11.31
C ILE A 266 -13.41 5.85 -10.79
N ALA A 267 -12.14 6.17 -11.09
CA ALA A 267 -11.53 7.46 -10.75
C ALA A 267 -12.24 8.66 -11.41
N MET A 268 -12.83 8.45 -12.59
CA MET A 268 -13.59 9.44 -13.35
C MET A 268 -15.06 9.60 -12.90
N ASN A 269 -15.60 8.76 -12.03
CA ASN A 269 -16.93 8.95 -11.45
C ASN A 269 -17.02 10.14 -10.46
N ASP A 270 -18.12 10.90 -10.50
CA ASP A 270 -18.33 12.04 -9.61
C ASP A 270 -18.39 11.58 -8.14
N GLY A 271 -17.42 12.06 -7.34
CA GLY A 271 -17.14 11.61 -5.97
C GLY A 271 -15.74 11.00 -5.82
N SER A 272 -15.21 10.35 -6.85
CA SER A 272 -13.87 9.71 -6.86
C SER A 272 -12.72 10.71 -7.02
N ALA A 273 -12.83 11.90 -6.43
CA ALA A 273 -11.81 12.94 -6.54
C ALA A 273 -10.48 12.53 -5.87
N ALA A 274 -10.55 11.81 -4.75
CA ALA A 274 -9.37 11.31 -4.04
C ALA A 274 -8.59 10.30 -4.91
N LEU A 275 -9.27 9.27 -5.40
CA LEU A 275 -8.71 8.24 -6.30
C LEU A 275 -8.09 8.86 -7.57
N LEU A 276 -8.77 9.82 -8.20
CA LEU A 276 -8.22 10.50 -9.38
C LEU A 276 -6.87 11.15 -9.08
N TYR A 277 -6.76 11.85 -7.96
CA TYR A 277 -5.52 12.56 -7.62
C TYR A 277 -4.43 11.63 -7.07
N SER A 278 -4.75 10.49 -6.46
CA SER A 278 -3.72 9.52 -6.05
C SER A 278 -3.13 8.78 -7.26
N ILE A 279 -3.94 8.43 -8.27
CA ILE A 279 -3.45 7.88 -9.54
C ILE A 279 -2.57 8.90 -10.27
N VAL A 280 -3.02 10.17 -10.35
CA VAL A 280 -2.25 11.26 -10.97
C VAL A 280 -0.94 11.51 -10.21
N ALA A 281 -0.93 11.42 -8.88
CA ALA A 281 0.28 11.54 -8.07
C ALA A 281 1.27 10.41 -8.41
N PHE A 282 0.83 9.15 -8.42
CA PHE A 282 1.68 8.00 -8.72
C PHE A 282 2.20 8.03 -10.17
N SER A 283 1.41 8.56 -11.09
CA SER A 283 1.83 8.82 -12.48
C SER A 283 2.87 9.93 -12.58
N ALA A 284 2.74 11.00 -11.79
CA ALA A 284 3.73 12.07 -11.69
C ALA A 284 5.04 11.58 -11.05
N TYR A 285 4.95 10.70 -10.04
CA TYR A 285 6.09 10.03 -9.42
C TYR A 285 6.91 9.24 -10.44
N HIS A 286 6.29 8.28 -11.15
CA HIS A 286 6.99 7.49 -12.17
C HIS A 286 7.46 8.33 -13.36
N HIS A 287 6.80 9.43 -13.69
CA HIS A 287 7.29 10.39 -14.69
C HIS A 287 8.56 11.11 -14.24
N SER A 288 8.64 11.59 -12.98
CA SER A 288 9.88 12.21 -12.46
C SER A 288 11.02 11.19 -12.32
N ILE A 289 10.73 9.96 -11.90
CA ILE A 289 11.70 8.84 -11.92
C ILE A 289 12.25 8.61 -13.34
N ALA A 290 11.37 8.38 -14.32
CA ALA A 290 11.75 8.05 -15.69
C ALA A 290 12.49 9.18 -16.44
N ARG A 291 12.43 10.42 -15.94
CA ARG A 291 13.17 11.57 -16.46
C ARG A 291 14.42 11.92 -15.67
N ASN A 292 14.66 11.26 -14.53
CA ASN A 292 15.66 11.67 -13.53
C ASN A 292 15.48 13.16 -13.11
N ASP A 293 14.23 13.58 -12.93
CA ASP A 293 13.86 14.94 -12.57
C ASP A 293 13.84 15.08 -11.03
N ASP A 294 14.63 16.00 -10.49
CA ASP A 294 14.69 16.28 -9.04
C ASP A 294 13.41 16.97 -8.53
N LYS A 295 12.57 17.50 -9.43
CA LYS A 295 11.33 18.20 -9.09
C LYS A 295 10.18 17.23 -8.84
N ILE A 296 10.17 16.63 -7.66
CA ILE A 296 9.05 15.83 -7.13
C ILE A 296 7.82 16.68 -6.73
N SER A 297 7.84 17.99 -6.94
CA SER A 297 6.79 18.93 -6.51
C SER A 297 5.42 18.62 -7.11
N MET A 298 5.35 18.13 -8.36
CA MET A 298 4.09 17.72 -9.00
C MET A 298 3.50 16.45 -8.36
N PHE A 299 4.35 15.48 -8.01
CA PHE A 299 3.94 14.30 -7.23
C PHE A 299 3.40 14.73 -5.86
N LEU A 300 4.17 15.50 -5.09
CA LEU A 300 3.78 15.95 -3.74
C LEU A 300 2.50 16.79 -3.75
N SER A 301 2.32 17.67 -4.75
CA SER A 301 1.12 18.47 -4.93
C SER A 301 -0.12 17.58 -5.12
N TYR A 302 -0.04 16.57 -5.99
CA TYR A 302 -1.16 15.67 -6.24
C TYR A 302 -1.40 14.66 -5.13
N TYR A 303 -0.35 14.18 -4.46
CA TYR A 303 -0.42 13.31 -3.29
C TYR A 303 -1.16 13.99 -2.12
N ASN A 304 -0.74 15.20 -1.74
CA ASN A 304 -1.41 15.99 -0.71
C ASN A 304 -2.87 16.30 -1.07
N LYS A 305 -3.14 16.56 -2.36
CA LYS A 305 -4.50 16.78 -2.87
C LYS A 305 -5.38 15.53 -2.76
N ALA A 306 -4.82 14.35 -3.04
CA ALA A 306 -5.50 13.07 -2.87
C ALA A 306 -5.87 12.82 -1.40
N ILE A 307 -4.93 13.04 -0.48
CA ILE A 307 -5.15 12.96 0.97
C ILE A 307 -6.27 13.93 1.40
N ALA A 308 -6.23 15.19 0.97
CA ALA A 308 -7.26 16.17 1.34
C ALA A 308 -8.68 15.74 0.91
N TYR A 309 -8.84 15.14 -0.28
CA TYR A 309 -10.11 14.57 -0.71
C TYR A 309 -10.46 13.25 0.00
N LEU A 310 -9.48 12.40 0.36
CA LEU A 310 -9.72 11.19 1.16
C LEU A 310 -10.21 11.54 2.56
N GLN A 311 -9.57 12.50 3.24
CA GLN A 311 -10.01 13.05 4.53
C GLN A 311 -11.41 13.70 4.45
N GLN A 312 -11.86 14.14 3.27
CA GLN A 312 -13.25 14.56 3.06
C GLN A 312 -14.18 13.35 2.85
N SER A 313 -13.74 12.31 2.14
CA SER A 313 -14.52 11.08 1.94
C SER A 313 -14.76 10.31 3.25
N LEU A 314 -13.73 10.22 4.10
CA LEU A 314 -13.78 9.53 5.41
C LEU A 314 -14.70 10.22 6.43
N LYS A 315 -15.06 11.49 6.22
CA LYS A 315 -16.05 12.20 7.06
C LYS A 315 -17.51 11.78 6.75
N ASN A 316 -17.73 10.97 5.72
CA ASN A 316 -19.05 10.40 5.41
C ASN A 316 -19.25 9.07 6.16
N LYS A 317 -20.39 8.90 6.84
CA LYS A 317 -20.77 7.65 7.55
C LYS A 317 -20.99 6.41 6.66
N ARG A 318 -20.65 6.47 5.37
CA ARG A 318 -20.72 5.37 4.42
C ARG A 318 -19.56 5.52 3.44
N HIS A 319 -18.60 4.62 3.57
CA HIS A 319 -17.50 4.48 2.63
C HIS A 319 -17.96 3.69 1.39
N ASN A 320 -17.08 3.53 0.40
CA ASN A 320 -17.39 2.85 -0.85
C ASN A 320 -16.12 2.31 -1.54
N VAL A 321 -16.32 1.55 -2.61
CA VAL A 321 -15.27 0.99 -3.47
C VAL A 321 -14.22 2.04 -3.90
N ALA A 322 -14.62 3.25 -4.27
CA ALA A 322 -13.68 4.30 -4.65
C ALA A 322 -12.84 4.83 -3.48
N THR A 323 -13.38 4.83 -2.26
CA THR A 323 -12.64 5.17 -1.03
C THR A 323 -11.61 4.08 -0.72
N LEU A 324 -11.99 2.81 -0.78
CA LEU A 324 -11.10 1.67 -0.55
C LEU A 324 -9.97 1.60 -1.61
N LEU A 325 -10.29 1.78 -2.90
CA LEU A 325 -9.30 1.90 -3.98
C LEU A 325 -8.37 3.10 -3.80
N THR A 326 -8.84 4.21 -3.20
CA THR A 326 -7.96 5.34 -2.88
C THR A 326 -6.91 4.93 -1.84
N ILE A 327 -7.32 4.23 -0.78
CA ILE A 327 -6.41 3.81 0.30
C ILE A 327 -5.40 2.77 -0.24
N LEU A 328 -5.84 1.81 -1.04
CA LEU A 328 -4.94 0.83 -1.69
C LEU A 328 -3.94 1.50 -2.65
N GLN A 329 -4.37 2.51 -3.42
CA GLN A 329 -3.45 3.31 -4.25
C GLN A 329 -2.46 4.12 -3.41
N LEU A 330 -2.85 4.69 -2.27
CA LEU A 330 -1.92 5.37 -1.36
C LEU A 330 -0.94 4.37 -0.72
N ALA A 331 -1.40 3.21 -0.25
CA ALA A 331 -0.54 2.14 0.25
C ALA A 331 0.53 1.71 -0.77
N THR A 332 0.17 1.62 -2.07
CA THR A 332 1.14 1.36 -3.14
C THR A 332 2.11 2.53 -3.38
N ILE A 333 1.73 3.79 -3.14
CA ILE A 333 2.70 4.90 -3.15
C ILE A 333 3.68 4.74 -1.99
N GLU A 334 3.20 4.50 -0.76
CA GLU A 334 4.07 4.35 0.41
C GLU A 334 5.00 3.12 0.30
N GLU A 335 4.55 2.06 -0.37
CA GLU A 335 5.37 0.90 -0.73
C GLU A 335 6.55 1.28 -1.64
N PHE A 336 6.28 2.02 -2.71
CA PHE A 336 7.30 2.46 -3.67
C PHE A 336 8.24 3.52 -3.08
N LEU A 337 7.78 4.30 -2.09
CA LEU A 337 8.62 5.19 -1.27
C LEU A 337 9.48 4.44 -0.24
N GLY A 338 9.15 3.19 0.09
CA GLY A 338 9.75 2.45 1.21
C GLY A 338 9.31 2.93 2.61
N ASP A 339 8.17 3.64 2.72
CA ASP A 339 7.61 4.14 3.98
C ASP A 339 6.62 3.13 4.58
N TRP A 340 7.16 2.05 5.15
CA TRP A 340 6.35 0.93 5.65
C TRP A 340 5.48 1.27 6.87
N VAL A 341 5.83 2.31 7.63
CA VAL A 341 5.00 2.80 8.74
C VAL A 341 3.69 3.39 8.20
N ASN A 342 3.76 4.24 7.17
CA ASN A 342 2.55 4.81 6.56
C ASN A 342 1.80 3.79 5.68
N LEU A 343 2.49 2.85 5.04
CA LEU A 343 1.86 1.70 4.35
C LEU A 343 0.97 0.89 5.31
N LEU A 344 1.46 0.53 6.50
CA LEU A 344 0.68 -0.25 7.45
C LEU A 344 -0.48 0.55 8.05
N GLY A 345 -0.33 1.86 8.24
CA GLY A 345 -1.47 2.74 8.54
C GLY A 345 -2.56 2.70 7.45
N HIS A 346 -2.18 2.64 6.17
CA HIS A 346 -3.13 2.44 5.07
C HIS A 346 -3.69 1.01 5.01
N GLN A 347 -2.93 -0.04 5.33
CA GLN A 347 -3.43 -1.42 5.40
C GLN A 347 -4.48 -1.58 6.53
N LYS A 348 -4.26 -0.99 7.71
CA LYS A 348 -5.27 -0.92 8.78
C LYS A 348 -6.55 -0.22 8.33
N ALA A 349 -6.43 0.98 7.76
CA ALA A 349 -7.59 1.75 7.28
C ALA A 349 -8.32 1.06 6.11
N ALA A 350 -7.61 0.29 5.28
CA ALA A 350 -8.20 -0.52 4.23
C ALA A 350 -8.95 -1.74 4.79
N LEU A 351 -8.45 -2.38 5.86
CA LEU A 351 -9.11 -3.52 6.52
C LEU A 351 -10.52 -3.15 6.97
N GLN A 352 -10.63 -2.10 7.79
CA GLN A 352 -11.90 -1.63 8.36
C GLN A 352 -12.94 -1.35 7.26
N ILE A 353 -12.55 -0.64 6.20
CA ILE A 353 -13.47 -0.31 5.10
C ILE A 353 -13.77 -1.54 4.22
N LEU A 354 -12.88 -2.53 4.14
CA LEU A 354 -13.10 -3.76 3.40
C LEU A 354 -14.11 -4.67 4.13
N THR A 355 -14.01 -4.80 5.45
CA THR A 355 -14.93 -5.61 6.28
C THR A 355 -16.27 -4.91 6.54
N ASP A 356 -16.31 -3.57 6.63
CA ASP A 356 -17.56 -2.78 6.63
C ASP A 356 -18.39 -2.98 5.34
N LEU A 357 -17.72 -3.14 4.19
CA LEU A 357 -18.37 -3.21 2.88
C LEU A 357 -18.70 -4.64 2.44
N PHE A 358 -17.95 -5.64 2.90
CA PHE A 358 -17.97 -6.99 2.33
C PHE A 358 -17.82 -8.10 3.37
N THR A 359 -18.14 -9.31 2.90
CA THR A 359 -17.84 -10.61 3.50
C THR A 359 -17.00 -11.42 2.51
N PRO A 360 -16.33 -12.51 2.93
CA PRO A 360 -15.54 -13.37 2.03
C PRO A 360 -16.31 -13.82 0.77
N GLN A 361 -17.62 -14.07 0.91
CA GLN A 361 -18.46 -14.53 -0.20
C GLN A 361 -18.99 -13.39 -1.07
N THR A 362 -19.15 -12.17 -0.53
CA THR A 362 -19.66 -11.01 -1.29
C THR A 362 -18.56 -10.23 -2.01
N ILE A 363 -17.31 -10.31 -1.54
CA ILE A 363 -16.17 -9.70 -2.23
C ILE A 363 -15.81 -10.47 -3.52
N MET A 364 -16.02 -11.79 -3.59
CA MET A 364 -15.73 -12.57 -4.80
C MET A 364 -16.76 -12.41 -5.94
N GLN A 365 -17.91 -11.77 -5.70
CA GLN A 365 -19.01 -11.68 -6.67
C GLN A 365 -18.71 -10.80 -7.90
N ASP A 366 -17.86 -9.79 -7.76
CA ASP A 366 -17.61 -8.75 -8.77
C ASP A 366 -16.10 -8.65 -9.08
N GLU A 367 -15.75 -8.24 -10.30
CA GLU A 367 -14.35 -8.22 -10.74
C GLU A 367 -13.52 -7.12 -10.10
N THR A 368 -14.09 -5.92 -9.91
CA THR A 368 -13.42 -4.84 -9.18
C THR A 368 -13.17 -5.28 -7.74
N ARG A 369 -14.17 -5.90 -7.09
CA ARG A 369 -14.01 -6.46 -5.74
C ARG A 369 -12.95 -7.57 -5.68
N ARG A 370 -12.87 -8.45 -6.69
CA ARG A 370 -11.82 -9.49 -6.79
C ARG A 370 -10.42 -8.89 -6.95
N LYS A 371 -10.24 -7.82 -7.72
CA LYS A 371 -8.94 -7.11 -7.78
C LYS A 371 -8.63 -6.39 -6.47
N ILE A 372 -9.62 -5.83 -5.78
CA ILE A 372 -9.47 -5.22 -4.44
C ILE A 372 -8.98 -6.22 -3.39
N ILE A 373 -9.62 -7.38 -3.24
CA ILE A 373 -9.20 -8.36 -2.22
C ILE A 373 -7.80 -8.92 -2.52
N ASN A 374 -7.46 -9.19 -3.77
CA ASN A 374 -6.11 -9.64 -4.13
C ASN A 374 -5.04 -8.56 -3.90
N TRP A 375 -5.36 -7.27 -4.12
CA TRP A 375 -4.47 -6.14 -3.79
C TRP A 375 -4.27 -6.02 -2.28
N TYR A 376 -5.35 -6.12 -1.50
CA TYR A 376 -5.30 -6.08 -0.04
C TYR A 376 -4.51 -7.25 0.54
N ILE A 377 -4.83 -8.50 0.14
CA ILE A 377 -4.17 -9.74 0.60
C ILE A 377 -2.65 -9.68 0.43
N ARG A 378 -2.17 -9.03 -0.64
CA ARG A 378 -0.73 -8.84 -0.88
C ARG A 378 -0.07 -7.96 0.18
N PHE A 379 -0.72 -6.87 0.62
CA PHE A 379 -0.23 -6.06 1.73
C PHE A 379 -0.33 -6.81 3.06
N ASP A 380 -1.41 -7.56 3.27
CA ASP A 380 -1.72 -8.22 4.53
C ASP A 380 -0.76 -9.39 4.84
N LEU A 381 -0.47 -10.24 3.85
CA LEU A 381 0.56 -11.27 3.96
C LEU A 381 1.95 -10.66 4.21
N PHE A 382 2.26 -9.53 3.57
CA PHE A 382 3.52 -8.83 3.80
C PHE A 382 3.58 -8.22 5.21
N ALA A 383 2.47 -7.67 5.72
CA ALA A 383 2.36 -7.14 7.08
C ALA A 383 2.57 -8.23 8.16
N GLY A 384 1.93 -9.39 8.00
CA GLY A 384 2.12 -10.54 8.90
C GLY A 384 3.57 -11.00 8.93
N MET A 385 4.17 -11.27 7.75
CA MET A 385 5.58 -11.66 7.66
C MET A 385 6.54 -10.59 8.22
N MET A 386 6.28 -9.30 7.97
CA MET A 386 7.14 -8.18 8.43
C MET A 386 7.04 -7.88 9.92
N SER A 387 5.90 -8.18 10.55
CA SER A 387 5.69 -8.04 12.00
C SER A 387 6.07 -9.29 12.78
N GLY A 388 6.06 -10.47 12.14
CA GLY A 388 6.17 -11.77 12.82
C GLY A 388 4.86 -12.18 13.48
N GLY A 389 3.73 -11.61 13.02
CA GLY A 389 2.38 -11.88 13.49
C GLY A 389 1.50 -12.51 12.41
N GLU A 390 0.20 -12.53 12.67
CA GLU A 390 -0.81 -13.09 11.77
C GLU A 390 -1.19 -12.14 10.62
N THR A 391 -1.93 -12.65 9.64
CA THR A 391 -2.68 -11.83 8.69
C THR A 391 -3.83 -11.13 9.41
N ALA A 392 -4.13 -9.87 9.08
CA ALA A 392 -5.22 -9.15 9.72
C ALA A 392 -6.61 -9.54 9.18
N LEU A 393 -6.67 -10.19 8.01
CA LEU A 393 -7.83 -10.99 7.60
C LEU A 393 -7.73 -12.43 8.11
N GLY A 394 -8.89 -12.98 8.48
CA GLY A 394 -9.04 -14.41 8.78
C GLY A 394 -8.90 -15.29 7.53
N ARG A 395 -8.49 -16.55 7.76
CA ARG A 395 -8.24 -17.57 6.72
C ARG A 395 -9.38 -17.71 5.71
N GLU A 396 -10.61 -17.51 6.14
CA GLU A 396 -11.83 -17.63 5.33
C GLU A 396 -11.86 -16.67 4.12
N TRP A 397 -11.17 -15.54 4.16
CA TRP A 397 -11.04 -14.62 3.02
C TRP A 397 -10.15 -15.19 1.92
N PHE A 398 -9.01 -15.76 2.31
CA PHE A 398 -8.05 -16.41 1.41
C PHE A 398 -8.65 -17.71 0.83
N ALA A 399 -9.33 -18.49 1.67
CA ALA A 399 -10.03 -19.70 1.25
C ALA A 399 -11.18 -19.39 0.28
N ALA A 400 -12.01 -18.36 0.55
CA ALA A 400 -13.07 -17.96 -0.36
C ALA A 400 -12.54 -17.47 -1.72
N ALA A 401 -11.33 -16.87 -1.75
CA ALA A 401 -10.65 -16.51 -2.99
C ALA A 401 -10.19 -17.76 -3.77
N ALA A 402 -9.48 -18.69 -3.13
CA ALA A 402 -9.05 -19.95 -3.73
C ALA A 402 -10.23 -20.77 -4.26
N ASP A 403 -11.25 -21.02 -3.43
CA ASP A 403 -12.48 -21.73 -3.79
C ASP A 403 -13.18 -21.12 -5.01
N PHE A 404 -13.16 -19.79 -5.17
CA PHE A 404 -13.74 -19.13 -6.34
C PHE A 404 -12.93 -19.44 -7.61
N TYR A 405 -11.61 -19.26 -7.57
CA TYR A 405 -10.79 -19.45 -8.76
C TYR A 405 -10.66 -20.93 -9.17
N THR A 406 -10.59 -21.88 -8.23
CA THR A 406 -10.65 -23.32 -8.53
C THR A 406 -11.96 -23.72 -9.20
N ARG A 407 -13.09 -23.13 -8.79
CA ARG A 407 -14.36 -23.30 -9.53
C ARG A 407 -14.30 -22.66 -10.92
N GLN A 408 -13.69 -21.47 -11.05
CA GLN A 408 -13.55 -20.80 -12.34
C GLN A 408 -12.70 -21.60 -13.34
N THR A 409 -11.56 -22.17 -12.92
CA THR A 409 -10.74 -23.06 -13.76
C THR A 409 -11.49 -24.33 -14.11
N ARG A 410 -12.09 -25.01 -13.13
CA ARG A 410 -12.86 -26.25 -13.38
C ARG A 410 -13.99 -26.03 -14.40
N ASP A 411 -14.67 -24.89 -14.31
CA ASP A 411 -15.78 -24.54 -15.20
C ASP A 411 -15.29 -23.95 -16.55
N ARG A 412 -13.99 -23.61 -16.66
CA ARG A 412 -13.33 -23.06 -17.87
C ARG A 412 -11.88 -23.53 -18.01
N PRO A 413 -11.58 -24.82 -18.22
CA PRO A 413 -10.20 -25.34 -18.13
C PRO A 413 -9.23 -24.85 -19.23
N GLN A 414 -9.74 -24.14 -20.23
CA GLN A 414 -8.96 -23.50 -21.30
C GLN A 414 -8.79 -21.97 -21.10
N ASP A 415 -9.34 -21.41 -20.01
CA ASP A 415 -9.17 -20.01 -19.61
C ASP A 415 -7.85 -19.88 -18.82
N LEU A 416 -6.78 -19.48 -19.52
CA LEU A 416 -5.45 -19.30 -18.91
C LEU A 416 -5.49 -18.29 -17.74
N GLY A 417 -6.34 -17.27 -17.82
CA GLY A 417 -6.49 -16.28 -16.76
C GLY A 417 -7.10 -16.86 -15.49
N ALA A 418 -8.08 -17.76 -15.63
CA ALA A 418 -8.62 -18.53 -14.51
C ALA A 418 -7.52 -19.38 -13.84
N ARG A 419 -6.73 -20.12 -14.64
CA ARG A 419 -5.61 -20.94 -14.14
C ARG A 419 -4.55 -20.12 -13.40
N PHE A 420 -4.16 -18.95 -13.91
CA PHE A 420 -3.16 -18.11 -13.25
C PHE A 420 -3.68 -17.54 -11.93
N GLU A 421 -4.90 -17.00 -11.89
CA GLU A 421 -5.49 -16.48 -10.64
C GLU A 421 -5.73 -17.61 -9.61
N GLU A 422 -6.07 -18.83 -10.05
CA GLU A 422 -6.12 -20.02 -9.19
C GLU A 422 -4.74 -20.32 -8.59
N TYR A 423 -3.69 -20.44 -9.40
CA TYR A 423 -2.34 -20.70 -8.90
C TYR A 423 -1.86 -19.62 -7.91
N PHE A 424 -2.14 -18.35 -8.21
CA PHE A 424 -1.83 -17.26 -7.27
C PHE A 424 -2.66 -17.33 -5.98
N ALA A 425 -3.94 -17.69 -6.05
CA ALA A 425 -4.79 -17.85 -4.86
C ALA A 425 -4.37 -19.06 -4.01
N THR A 426 -3.98 -20.18 -4.62
CA THR A 426 -3.40 -21.34 -3.92
C THR A 426 -2.10 -20.99 -3.22
N SER A 427 -1.17 -20.30 -3.88
CA SER A 427 0.05 -19.78 -3.26
C SER A 427 -0.25 -18.87 -2.05
N ARG A 428 -1.21 -17.95 -2.18
CA ARG A 428 -1.61 -17.04 -1.09
C ARG A 428 -2.23 -17.80 0.10
N LEU A 429 -3.05 -18.82 -0.17
CA LEU A 429 -3.63 -19.66 0.89
C LEU A 429 -2.56 -20.49 1.61
N LEU A 430 -1.61 -21.10 0.88
CA LEU A 430 -0.47 -21.80 1.48
C LEU A 430 0.39 -20.87 2.35
N ALA A 431 0.65 -19.63 1.90
CA ALA A 431 1.35 -18.63 2.71
C ALA A 431 0.57 -18.29 4.00
N THR A 432 -0.75 -18.14 3.90
CA THR A 432 -1.62 -17.86 5.06
C THR A 432 -1.59 -19.02 6.06
N ASP A 433 -1.65 -20.25 5.58
CA ASP A 433 -1.65 -21.45 6.42
C ASP A 433 -0.31 -21.63 7.14
N VAL A 434 0.81 -21.26 6.50
CA VAL A 434 2.13 -21.19 7.16
C VAL A 434 2.14 -20.09 8.23
N THR A 435 1.72 -18.87 7.91
CA THR A 435 1.68 -17.75 8.88
C THR A 435 0.86 -18.09 10.12
N LEU A 436 -0.35 -18.63 9.93
CA LEU A 436 -1.23 -19.02 11.04
C LEU A 436 -0.66 -20.18 11.86
N LEU A 437 -0.02 -21.18 11.22
CA LEU A 437 0.59 -22.31 11.94
C LEU A 437 1.74 -21.85 12.87
N PHE A 438 2.63 -20.98 12.37
CA PHE A 438 3.76 -20.49 13.14
C PHE A 438 3.35 -19.47 14.21
N ALA A 439 2.31 -18.65 13.96
CA ALA A 439 1.72 -17.78 14.97
C ALA A 439 1.05 -18.58 16.10
N ALA A 440 0.19 -19.55 15.76
CA ALA A 440 -0.46 -20.43 16.73
C ALA A 440 0.57 -21.21 17.59
N LYS A 441 1.70 -21.64 16.99
CA LYS A 441 2.80 -22.25 17.75
C LYS A 441 3.47 -21.25 18.69
N THR A 442 3.75 -20.03 18.22
CA THR A 442 4.38 -18.96 19.02
C THR A 442 3.50 -18.55 20.22
N GLN A 443 2.18 -18.56 20.04
CA GLN A 443 1.19 -18.30 21.10
C GLN A 443 0.94 -19.50 22.03
N ASN A 444 1.50 -20.68 21.74
CA ASN A 444 1.24 -21.96 22.42
C ASN A 444 -0.21 -22.48 22.32
N ASN A 445 -0.94 -22.08 21.28
CA ASN A 445 -2.31 -22.55 21.00
C ASN A 445 -2.36 -24.00 20.47
N ILE A 446 -1.22 -24.58 20.11
CA ILE A 446 -1.07 -25.95 19.58
C ILE A 446 0.12 -26.68 20.21
N SER A 447 0.01 -28.00 20.35
CA SER A 447 1.09 -28.86 20.85
C SER A 447 2.20 -29.07 19.80
N ASP A 448 3.37 -29.52 20.24
CA ASP A 448 4.47 -29.87 19.32
C ASP A 448 4.09 -31.00 18.34
N GLU A 449 3.29 -31.97 18.79
CA GLU A 449 2.79 -33.06 17.94
C GLU A 449 1.84 -32.53 16.85
N GLN A 450 0.92 -31.63 17.21
CA GLN A 450 0.02 -30.97 16.26
C GLN A 450 0.83 -30.12 15.26
N PHE A 451 1.76 -29.31 15.74
CA PHE A 451 2.62 -28.46 14.93
C PHE A 451 3.45 -29.27 13.92
N MET A 452 4.10 -30.37 14.36
CA MET A 452 4.86 -31.25 13.48
C MET A 452 3.97 -31.99 12.47
N SER A 453 2.75 -32.39 12.86
CA SER A 453 1.77 -32.98 11.93
C SER A 453 1.34 -31.98 10.85
N SER A 454 1.08 -30.73 11.23
CA SER A 454 0.74 -29.66 10.28
C SER A 454 1.90 -29.29 9.36
N ILE A 455 3.16 -29.28 9.84
CA ILE A 455 4.34 -29.11 8.99
C ILE A 455 4.41 -30.22 7.93
N GLN A 456 4.14 -31.47 8.28
CA GLN A 456 4.12 -32.58 7.31
C GLN A 456 3.02 -32.41 6.26
N GLN A 457 1.80 -32.03 6.68
CA GLN A 457 0.68 -31.78 5.78
C GLN A 457 0.95 -30.62 4.82
N LEU A 458 1.53 -29.52 5.30
CA LEU A 458 1.94 -28.40 4.46
C LEU A 458 3.07 -28.79 3.51
N SER A 459 4.05 -29.58 3.98
CA SER A 459 5.16 -30.05 3.13
C SER A 459 4.68 -30.86 1.93
N VAL A 460 3.70 -31.76 2.13
CA VAL A 460 3.02 -32.46 1.03
C VAL A 460 2.28 -31.47 0.12
N SER A 461 1.52 -30.54 0.70
CA SER A 461 0.74 -29.55 -0.07
C SER A 461 1.62 -28.63 -0.94
N PHE A 462 2.80 -28.23 -0.46
CA PHE A 462 3.80 -27.50 -1.25
C PHE A 462 4.37 -28.36 -2.38
N ALA A 463 4.69 -29.62 -2.13
CA ALA A 463 5.23 -30.53 -3.14
C ALA A 463 4.23 -30.85 -4.26
N ASP A 464 2.98 -31.15 -3.91
CA ASP A 464 1.89 -31.44 -4.86
C ASP A 464 1.57 -30.20 -5.72
N PHE A 465 1.48 -29.02 -5.10
CA PHE A 465 1.23 -27.77 -5.82
C PHE A 465 2.43 -27.35 -6.70
N GLY A 466 3.66 -27.48 -6.20
CA GLY A 466 4.89 -27.22 -6.95
C GLY A 466 5.01 -28.10 -8.19
N SER A 467 4.78 -29.41 -8.02
CA SER A 467 4.68 -30.38 -9.12
C SER A 467 3.59 -29.98 -10.13
N THR A 468 2.42 -29.55 -9.65
CA THR A 468 1.30 -29.10 -10.49
C THR A 468 1.65 -27.90 -11.36
N ILE A 469 2.35 -26.88 -10.83
CA ILE A 469 2.70 -25.67 -11.61
C ILE A 469 3.95 -25.84 -12.47
N GLU A 470 4.92 -26.66 -12.07
CA GLU A 470 6.13 -26.94 -12.87
C GLU A 470 5.84 -27.89 -14.04
N THR A 471 4.88 -28.81 -13.91
CA THR A 471 4.43 -29.70 -15.01
C THR A 471 3.27 -29.15 -15.84
N ALA A 472 2.75 -27.95 -15.50
CA ALA A 472 1.56 -27.36 -16.12
C ALA A 472 1.65 -27.12 -17.64
N PHE A 473 2.86 -26.89 -18.17
CA PHE A 473 3.12 -26.44 -19.55
C PHE A 473 4.53 -26.86 -20.05
N THR A 474 4.75 -28.14 -20.34
CA THR A 474 6.11 -28.67 -20.62
C THR A 474 6.56 -28.67 -22.09
N ASP A 475 5.75 -28.21 -23.04
CA ASP A 475 6.14 -28.17 -24.46
C ASP A 475 7.25 -27.12 -24.69
N SER A 476 8.28 -27.46 -25.48
CA SER A 476 9.39 -26.53 -25.74
C SER A 476 8.91 -25.23 -26.43
N SER A 477 7.78 -25.24 -27.15
CA SER A 477 7.16 -24.04 -27.72
C SER A 477 6.60 -23.05 -26.69
N CYS A 478 6.39 -23.46 -25.44
CA CYS A 478 5.93 -22.60 -24.35
C CYS A 478 6.99 -21.59 -23.86
N PHE A 479 8.25 -21.71 -24.30
CA PHE A 479 9.41 -21.03 -23.71
C PHE A 479 10.14 -20.08 -24.66
N VAL A 480 10.63 -18.97 -24.11
CA VAL A 480 11.40 -17.94 -24.80
C VAL A 480 12.73 -18.49 -25.31
N LYS A 481 13.00 -18.32 -26.60
CA LYS A 481 14.23 -18.80 -27.27
C LYS A 481 15.27 -17.70 -27.54
N ARG A 482 14.99 -16.46 -27.11
CA ARG A 482 15.76 -15.27 -27.47
C ARG A 482 15.84 -14.28 -26.32
N PHE A 483 17.05 -13.78 -26.09
CA PHE A 483 17.37 -12.81 -25.04
C PHE A 483 18.06 -11.60 -25.67
N PRO A 484 17.36 -10.81 -26.52
CA PRO A 484 17.99 -9.78 -27.36
C PRO A 484 18.53 -8.59 -26.56
N ARG A 485 18.15 -8.47 -25.28
CA ARG A 485 18.63 -7.42 -24.36
C ARG A 485 19.76 -7.92 -23.45
N ALA A 486 20.17 -9.19 -23.56
CA ALA A 486 21.26 -9.74 -22.76
C ALA A 486 22.63 -9.18 -23.22
N PRO A 487 23.61 -9.06 -22.31
CA PRO A 487 25.01 -8.87 -22.67
C PRO A 487 25.54 -9.93 -23.66
N ALA A 488 26.69 -9.66 -24.28
CA ALA A 488 27.37 -10.65 -25.12
C ALA A 488 27.64 -11.93 -24.31
N ALA A 489 27.48 -13.11 -24.94
CA ALA A 489 27.46 -14.40 -24.24
C ALA A 489 28.76 -14.81 -23.50
N GLN A 490 29.83 -14.03 -23.62
CA GLN A 490 31.11 -14.18 -22.91
C GLN A 490 31.20 -13.30 -21.65
N GLN A 491 30.23 -12.40 -21.41
CA GLN A 491 30.07 -11.65 -20.17
C GLN A 491 28.90 -12.22 -19.36
N ASP A 492 29.22 -12.58 -18.12
CA ASP A 492 28.30 -12.92 -17.01
C ASP A 492 27.07 -13.78 -17.38
N ASN A 493 27.23 -15.10 -17.21
CA ASN A 493 26.17 -16.10 -17.33
C ASN A 493 26.03 -16.92 -16.03
N MET A 494 26.27 -16.29 -14.87
CA MET A 494 26.38 -16.94 -13.55
C MET A 494 25.23 -17.91 -13.22
N PHE A 495 24.00 -17.60 -13.66
CA PHE A 495 22.81 -18.42 -13.40
C PHE A 495 22.27 -19.19 -14.63
N ASN A 496 22.96 -19.14 -15.77
CA ASN A 496 22.52 -19.75 -17.03
C ASN A 496 21.09 -19.35 -17.47
N TYR A 497 20.76 -18.06 -17.40
CA TYR A 497 19.41 -17.53 -17.70
C TYR A 497 18.98 -17.65 -19.17
N ARG A 498 19.90 -17.98 -20.09
CA ARG A 498 19.61 -18.20 -21.51
C ARG A 498 19.09 -19.62 -21.83
N ASP A 499 18.75 -20.40 -20.81
CA ASP A 499 18.15 -21.73 -20.93
C ASP A 499 16.84 -21.68 -21.76
N PRO A 500 16.78 -22.36 -22.92
CA PRO A 500 15.65 -22.26 -23.83
C PRO A 500 14.37 -22.94 -23.32
N ASN A 501 14.40 -23.68 -22.20
CA ASN A 501 13.22 -24.38 -21.65
C ASN A 501 12.87 -23.92 -20.22
N PHE A 502 13.15 -22.65 -19.90
CA PHE A 502 13.00 -22.12 -18.54
C PHE A 502 12.07 -20.91 -18.39
N LEU A 503 12.18 -19.91 -19.27
CA LEU A 503 11.35 -18.69 -19.24
C LEU A 503 10.10 -18.87 -20.13
N TYR A 504 8.91 -18.80 -19.55
CA TYR A 504 7.64 -18.91 -20.29
C TYR A 504 7.37 -17.69 -21.19
N ALA A 505 6.79 -17.95 -22.37
CA ALA A 505 6.56 -16.99 -23.44
C ALA A 505 5.07 -16.63 -23.66
N GLY A 506 4.81 -15.54 -24.36
CA GLY A 506 3.49 -15.13 -24.85
C GLY A 506 2.42 -15.04 -23.76
N GLU A 507 1.24 -15.63 -24.01
CA GLU A 507 0.14 -15.70 -23.02
C GLU A 507 0.50 -16.54 -21.79
N LEU A 508 1.58 -17.34 -21.80
CA LEU A 508 2.09 -18.09 -20.64
C LEU A 508 3.10 -17.31 -19.80
N SER A 509 3.55 -16.13 -20.23
CA SER A 509 4.57 -15.31 -19.51
C SER A 509 4.24 -15.01 -18.05
N THR A 510 2.96 -15.08 -17.66
CA THR A 510 2.50 -14.97 -16.26
C THR A 510 2.99 -16.12 -15.36
N MET A 511 3.21 -17.32 -15.91
CA MET A 511 3.74 -18.48 -15.17
C MET A 511 5.10 -18.21 -14.52
N ASN A 512 5.92 -17.32 -15.12
CA ASN A 512 7.21 -16.92 -14.53
C ASN A 512 7.01 -16.27 -13.14
N PHE A 513 5.93 -15.50 -12.97
CA PHE A 513 5.58 -14.88 -11.70
C PHE A 513 4.86 -15.84 -10.74
N VAL A 514 4.06 -16.78 -11.26
CA VAL A 514 3.47 -17.88 -10.46
C VAL A 514 4.58 -18.70 -9.80
N LEU A 515 5.62 -19.08 -10.56
CA LEU A 515 6.79 -19.78 -10.06
C LEU A 515 7.61 -18.92 -9.08
N LEU A 516 7.87 -17.65 -9.39
CA LEU A 516 8.62 -16.75 -8.50
C LEU A 516 7.95 -16.51 -7.14
N ASP A 517 6.61 -16.45 -7.10
CA ASP A 517 5.85 -16.29 -5.86
C ASP A 517 5.81 -17.63 -5.09
N HIS A 518 5.56 -18.77 -5.76
CA HIS A 518 5.61 -20.09 -5.12
C HIS A 518 6.99 -20.39 -4.52
N TRP A 519 8.08 -20.26 -5.29
CA TRP A 519 9.45 -20.45 -4.81
C TRP A 519 9.88 -19.40 -3.76
N ALA A 520 9.16 -18.27 -3.61
CA ALA A 520 9.40 -17.35 -2.50
C ALA A 520 8.76 -17.86 -1.20
N ILE A 521 7.52 -18.34 -1.28
CA ILE A 521 6.76 -18.85 -0.13
C ILE A 521 7.33 -20.20 0.35
N GLU A 522 7.65 -21.11 -0.58
CA GLU A 522 8.28 -22.41 -0.29
C GLU A 522 9.64 -22.23 0.42
N LEU A 523 10.45 -21.25 -0.02
CA LEU A 523 11.74 -20.95 0.60
C LEU A 523 11.56 -20.46 2.04
N MET A 524 10.66 -19.51 2.27
CA MET A 524 10.36 -19.01 3.62
C MET A 524 9.81 -20.12 4.53
N PHE A 525 8.91 -20.97 4.02
CA PHE A 525 8.36 -22.10 4.76
C PHE A 525 9.44 -23.12 5.16
N LYS A 526 10.25 -23.59 4.20
CA LYS A 526 11.36 -24.53 4.47
C LYS A 526 12.31 -23.96 5.52
N TYR A 527 12.66 -22.68 5.39
CA TYR A 527 13.54 -21.99 6.32
C TYR A 527 12.93 -21.87 7.73
N GLN A 528 11.66 -21.49 7.86
CA GLN A 528 10.95 -21.43 9.14
C GLN A 528 10.88 -22.80 9.82
N VAL A 529 10.65 -23.87 9.04
CA VAL A 529 10.71 -25.26 9.52
C VAL A 529 12.11 -25.63 10.01
N THR A 530 13.18 -25.24 9.30
CA THR A 530 14.55 -25.47 9.74
C THR A 530 14.82 -24.86 11.12
N LEU A 531 14.43 -23.61 11.34
CA LEU A 531 14.60 -22.97 12.66
C LEU A 531 13.77 -23.64 13.75
N ALA A 532 12.48 -23.86 13.52
CA ALA A 532 11.59 -24.44 14.53
C ALA A 532 11.92 -25.90 14.88
N THR A 533 12.69 -26.60 14.02
CA THR A 533 13.21 -27.95 14.29
C THR A 533 14.68 -27.97 14.75
N GLY A 534 15.33 -26.80 14.87
CA GLY A 534 16.74 -26.70 15.27
C GLY A 534 17.72 -27.35 14.28
N GLN A 535 17.34 -27.49 13.01
CA GLN A 535 18.14 -28.15 11.99
C GLN A 535 19.17 -27.20 11.37
N ALA A 536 20.19 -27.77 10.72
CA ALA A 536 21.09 -26.99 9.87
C ALA A 536 20.38 -26.51 8.59
N LEU A 537 20.77 -25.35 8.08
CA LEU A 537 20.21 -24.76 6.85
C LEU A 537 20.42 -25.70 5.65
N SER A 538 19.32 -26.13 5.03
CA SER A 538 19.38 -27.02 3.87
C SER A 538 20.00 -26.32 2.65
N PRO A 539 20.90 -26.98 1.89
CA PRO A 539 21.38 -26.48 0.60
C PRO A 539 20.26 -26.10 -0.38
N ASP A 540 19.08 -26.73 -0.27
CA ASP A 540 17.90 -26.45 -1.10
C ASP A 540 17.48 -24.97 -1.05
N LEU A 541 17.71 -24.28 0.07
CA LEU A 541 17.38 -22.86 0.22
C LEU A 541 18.25 -21.99 -0.71
N THR A 542 19.54 -22.34 -0.82
CA THR A 542 20.49 -21.70 -1.71
C THR A 542 20.19 -22.07 -3.17
N GLU A 543 19.90 -23.34 -3.46
CA GLU A 543 19.49 -23.75 -4.83
C GLU A 543 18.23 -22.99 -5.29
N LEU A 544 17.23 -22.87 -4.43
CA LEU A 544 15.99 -22.16 -4.72
C LEU A 544 16.23 -20.65 -4.89
N ALA A 545 17.16 -20.05 -4.14
CA ALA A 545 17.62 -18.68 -4.36
C ALA A 545 18.30 -18.51 -5.73
N LEU A 546 19.21 -19.42 -6.12
CA LEU A 546 19.89 -19.42 -7.42
C LEU A 546 18.90 -19.61 -8.59
N LYS A 547 17.90 -20.49 -8.44
CA LYS A 547 16.79 -20.71 -9.39
C LYS A 547 15.97 -19.43 -9.60
N LYS A 548 15.77 -18.64 -8.54
CA LYS A 548 15.10 -17.33 -8.61
C LYS A 548 15.98 -16.24 -9.25
N CYS A 549 17.31 -16.26 -9.06
CA CYS A 549 18.23 -15.38 -9.80
C CYS A 549 18.19 -15.63 -11.31
N LYS A 550 18.22 -16.91 -11.73
CA LYS A 550 18.04 -17.32 -13.13
C LYS A 550 16.75 -16.74 -13.72
N MET A 551 15.65 -16.78 -12.97
CA MET A 551 14.36 -16.22 -13.41
C MET A 551 14.37 -14.68 -13.47
N PHE A 552 15.02 -14.00 -12.51
CA PHE A 552 15.16 -12.54 -12.56
C PHE A 552 15.87 -12.09 -13.84
N GLU A 553 17.03 -12.68 -14.17
CA GLU A 553 17.79 -12.29 -15.37
C GLU A 553 17.09 -12.71 -16.66
N ALA A 554 16.40 -13.85 -16.66
CA ALA A 554 15.62 -14.27 -17.81
C ALA A 554 14.49 -13.25 -18.12
N ILE A 555 13.73 -12.80 -17.11
CA ILE A 555 12.74 -11.72 -17.24
C ILE A 555 13.41 -10.39 -17.63
N GLN A 556 14.57 -10.08 -17.06
CA GLN A 556 15.29 -8.83 -17.35
C GLN A 556 15.78 -8.74 -18.80
N TYR A 557 16.13 -9.86 -19.44
CA TYR A 557 16.77 -9.88 -20.77
C TYR A 557 15.96 -10.53 -21.90
N GLY A 558 14.85 -11.23 -21.58
CA GLY A 558 13.96 -11.88 -22.56
C GLY A 558 13.30 -10.91 -23.54
N GLU A 559 12.85 -11.42 -24.69
CA GLU A 559 12.31 -10.59 -25.79
C GLU A 559 10.95 -9.93 -25.44
N GLU A 560 10.08 -10.62 -24.69
CA GLU A 560 8.68 -10.20 -24.48
C GLU A 560 8.45 -9.43 -23.16
N SER A 561 9.32 -9.61 -22.17
CA SER A 561 9.24 -8.91 -20.88
C SER A 561 9.67 -7.45 -21.04
N GLY A 562 8.74 -6.50 -20.96
CA GLY A 562 9.09 -5.07 -21.00
C GLY A 562 10.06 -4.66 -19.87
N PRO A 563 10.79 -3.54 -19.96
CA PRO A 563 11.80 -3.17 -18.96
C PRO A 563 11.28 -3.11 -17.51
N ALA A 564 10.01 -2.71 -17.32
CA ALA A 564 9.35 -2.67 -16.02
C ALA A 564 8.89 -4.06 -15.49
N ALA A 565 9.08 -5.16 -16.23
CA ALA A 565 8.68 -6.50 -15.80
C ALA A 565 9.41 -6.97 -14.54
N VAL A 566 10.65 -6.51 -14.33
CA VAL A 566 11.42 -6.83 -13.11
C VAL A 566 10.82 -6.18 -11.85
N LEU A 567 9.98 -5.15 -11.94
CA LEU A 567 9.17 -4.69 -10.78
C LEU A 567 8.29 -5.82 -10.23
N GLY A 568 7.84 -6.76 -11.06
CA GLY A 568 7.13 -7.97 -10.62
C GLY A 568 7.98 -8.95 -9.81
N CYS A 569 9.31 -8.76 -9.77
CA CYS A 569 10.28 -9.59 -9.06
C CYS A 569 10.77 -8.97 -7.74
N GLN A 570 10.41 -7.72 -7.42
CA GLN A 570 11.01 -6.91 -6.36
C GLN A 570 11.04 -7.57 -4.97
N ALA A 571 9.91 -8.07 -4.49
CA ALA A 571 9.83 -8.77 -3.21
C ALA A 571 10.61 -10.09 -3.22
N SER A 572 10.63 -10.78 -4.37
CA SER A 572 11.32 -12.06 -4.53
C SER A 572 12.85 -11.89 -4.57
N LEU A 573 13.34 -10.76 -5.12
CA LEU A 573 14.74 -10.32 -5.05
C LEU A 573 15.15 -10.00 -3.60
N GLY A 574 14.31 -9.25 -2.88
CA GLY A 574 14.53 -8.92 -1.47
C GLY A 574 14.66 -10.16 -0.57
N ILE A 575 13.85 -11.20 -0.82
CA ILE A 575 13.96 -12.48 -0.12
C ILE A 575 15.23 -13.24 -0.54
N LEU A 576 15.49 -13.44 -1.84
CA LEU A 576 16.57 -14.34 -2.28
C LEU A 576 17.99 -13.84 -1.93
N ALA A 577 18.20 -12.53 -1.79
CA ALA A 577 19.50 -11.95 -1.43
C ALA A 577 19.99 -12.39 -0.03
N LEU A 578 19.03 -12.77 0.83
CA LEU A 578 19.26 -13.26 2.19
C LEU A 578 19.86 -14.68 2.18
N PHE A 579 19.61 -15.46 1.12
CA PHE A 579 19.97 -16.88 0.99
C PHE A 579 21.10 -17.18 0.00
N LEU A 580 21.47 -16.23 -0.86
CA LEU A 580 22.62 -16.39 -1.74
C LEU A 580 23.95 -16.47 -0.98
N PRO A 581 24.99 -17.10 -1.56
CA PRO A 581 26.36 -17.06 -1.02
C PRO A 581 26.84 -15.63 -0.75
N LYS A 582 27.62 -15.43 0.31
CA LYS A 582 28.16 -14.12 0.71
C LYS A 582 29.51 -13.82 0.06
N ASP A 583 29.70 -14.29 -1.18
CA ASP A 583 30.87 -13.96 -1.99
C ASP A 583 30.66 -12.67 -2.80
N GLN A 584 31.77 -12.07 -3.25
CA GLN A 584 31.73 -10.81 -3.98
C GLN A 584 30.96 -10.87 -5.31
N PRO A 585 31.05 -11.92 -6.14
CA PRO A 585 30.18 -12.09 -7.31
C PRO A 585 28.67 -12.01 -6.98
N HIS A 586 28.17 -12.80 -6.03
CA HIS A 586 26.76 -12.82 -5.66
C HIS A 586 26.31 -11.52 -5.00
N ILE A 587 27.13 -10.92 -4.12
CA ILE A 587 26.88 -9.62 -3.49
C ILE A 587 26.79 -8.52 -4.56
N MET A 588 27.77 -8.41 -5.46
CA MET A 588 27.76 -7.39 -6.52
C MET A 588 26.63 -7.60 -7.53
N TRP A 589 26.22 -8.84 -7.79
CA TRP A 589 25.02 -9.12 -8.57
C TRP A 589 23.76 -8.58 -7.88
N CYS A 590 23.55 -8.87 -6.59
CA CYS A 590 22.41 -8.36 -5.84
C CYS A 590 22.37 -6.83 -5.84
N ARG A 591 23.52 -6.19 -5.55
CA ARG A 591 23.66 -4.73 -5.55
C ARG A 591 23.26 -4.11 -6.89
N ARG A 592 23.65 -4.71 -8.02
CA ARG A 592 23.20 -4.29 -9.36
C ARG A 592 21.69 -4.45 -9.56
N LYS A 593 21.11 -5.60 -9.19
CA LYS A 593 19.66 -5.83 -9.38
C LYS A 593 18.80 -4.97 -8.46
N PHE A 594 19.30 -4.59 -7.28
CA PHE A 594 18.63 -3.59 -6.44
C PHE A 594 18.64 -2.20 -7.12
N VAL A 595 19.73 -1.79 -7.77
CA VAL A 595 19.74 -0.57 -8.61
C VAL A 595 18.75 -0.68 -9.77
N ASP A 596 18.71 -1.81 -10.50
CA ASP A 596 17.76 -2.02 -11.60
C ASP A 596 16.28 -1.82 -11.16
N ILE A 597 15.95 -2.19 -9.92
CA ILE A 597 14.61 -2.03 -9.33
C ILE A 597 14.37 -0.59 -8.83
N GLU A 598 15.33 0.02 -8.11
CA GLU A 598 15.17 1.39 -7.61
C GLU A 598 15.08 2.42 -8.75
N GLN A 599 15.80 2.20 -9.87
CA GLN A 599 15.69 3.03 -11.07
C GLN A 599 14.30 2.98 -11.74
N LEU A 600 13.49 1.97 -11.44
CA LEU A 600 12.09 1.87 -11.87
C LEU A 600 11.12 2.47 -10.83
N GLY A 601 11.63 2.94 -9.69
CA GLY A 601 10.90 3.74 -8.69
C GLY A 601 10.46 2.98 -7.44
N TYR A 602 10.80 1.70 -7.27
CA TYR A 602 10.53 0.94 -6.04
C TYR A 602 11.75 1.04 -5.11
N ILE A 603 11.64 1.79 -4.01
CA ILE A 603 12.77 2.08 -3.11
C ILE A 603 12.84 1.05 -1.98
N TYR A 604 14.01 0.46 -1.75
CA TYR A 604 14.22 -0.42 -0.61
C TYR A 604 14.52 0.43 0.66
N PRO A 605 13.87 0.13 1.80
CA PRO A 605 14.00 0.94 3.01
C PRO A 605 15.42 1.01 3.57
N SER A 606 15.68 2.04 4.37
CA SER A 606 16.94 2.23 5.09
C SER A 606 17.27 1.05 5.99
N THR A 607 16.30 0.51 6.73
CA THR A 607 16.50 -0.64 7.63
C THR A 607 16.74 -1.95 6.90
N TYR A 608 16.17 -2.14 5.69
CA TYR A 608 16.58 -3.25 4.82
C TYR A 608 18.03 -3.08 4.34
N ARG A 609 18.41 -1.88 3.86
CA ARG A 609 19.80 -1.57 3.46
C ARG A 609 20.81 -1.74 4.59
N GLN A 610 20.45 -1.40 5.83
CA GLN A 610 21.26 -1.63 7.01
C GLN A 610 21.49 -3.13 7.23
N ARG A 611 20.41 -3.92 7.31
CA ARG A 611 20.47 -5.39 7.45
C ARG A 611 21.32 -6.05 6.35
N MET A 612 21.22 -5.56 5.10
CA MET A 612 22.06 -6.04 4.00
C MET A 612 23.52 -5.59 4.10
N SER A 613 23.80 -4.43 4.70
CA SER A 613 25.17 -3.96 4.95
C SER A 613 25.87 -4.84 5.97
N ASP A 614 25.16 -5.20 7.03
CA ASP A 614 25.64 -6.12 8.08
C ASP A 614 25.87 -7.52 7.50
N LEU A 615 24.88 -8.08 6.80
CA LEU A 615 24.91 -9.42 6.18
C LEU A 615 25.98 -9.60 5.09
N TRP A 616 26.43 -8.51 4.47
CA TRP A 616 27.46 -8.50 3.44
C TRP A 616 28.81 -7.94 3.93
N ASN A 617 28.91 -7.50 5.19
CA ASN A 617 30.05 -6.75 5.74
C ASN A 617 30.53 -5.64 4.77
N THR A 618 29.58 -4.92 4.18
CA THR A 618 29.80 -3.98 3.07
C THR A 618 28.77 -2.86 3.15
N ASP A 619 29.20 -1.62 3.42
CA ASP A 619 28.26 -0.50 3.53
C ASP A 619 27.49 -0.26 2.22
N VAL A 620 26.16 -0.39 2.31
CA VAL A 620 25.17 -0.03 1.28
C VAL A 620 24.05 0.85 1.86
N ASN A 621 24.26 1.45 3.03
CA ASN A 621 23.27 2.32 3.69
C ASN A 621 22.93 3.53 2.82
N GLY A 622 23.95 4.21 2.29
CA GLY A 622 23.80 5.34 1.37
C GLY A 622 23.23 4.90 0.01
N TRP A 623 23.97 4.07 -0.72
CA TRP A 623 23.57 3.54 -2.02
C TRP A 623 24.06 2.12 -2.25
N TRP A 624 23.39 1.42 -3.18
CA TRP A 624 23.68 0.03 -3.49
C TRP A 624 25.04 -0.17 -4.17
N LEU A 625 25.46 0.68 -5.11
CA LEU A 625 26.74 0.53 -5.83
C LEU A 625 27.81 1.54 -5.35
N PRO A 626 29.11 1.23 -5.50
CA PRO A 626 30.19 2.17 -5.20
C PRO A 626 30.09 3.47 -6.02
N ASN A 627 30.64 4.56 -5.49
CA ASN A 627 30.73 5.87 -6.16
C ASN A 627 29.36 6.41 -6.66
N ASP A 628 28.26 6.07 -5.99
CA ASP A 628 26.89 6.41 -6.39
C ASP A 628 26.51 5.97 -7.82
N GLU A 629 27.12 4.90 -8.35
CA GLU A 629 26.85 4.39 -9.70
C GLU A 629 25.35 4.06 -9.88
N GLY A 630 24.71 4.71 -10.84
CA GLY A 630 23.27 4.54 -11.10
C GLY A 630 22.33 5.20 -10.09
N TYR A 631 22.83 5.94 -9.09
CA TYR A 631 21.99 6.64 -8.12
C TYR A 631 21.35 7.88 -8.77
N LEU A 632 20.05 7.81 -9.05
CA LEU A 632 19.30 8.91 -9.66
C LEU A 632 19.10 10.08 -8.69
N ALA A 633 19.06 11.31 -9.22
CA ALA A 633 18.79 12.52 -8.46
C ALA A 633 17.36 12.52 -7.90
N SER A 634 16.39 12.08 -8.70
CA SER A 634 15.00 11.87 -8.27
C SER A 634 14.91 10.95 -7.05
N ILE A 635 15.61 9.80 -7.06
CA ILE A 635 15.62 8.84 -5.94
C ILE A 635 16.27 9.44 -4.69
N ARG A 636 17.35 10.22 -4.82
CA ARG A 636 17.92 10.99 -3.67
C ARG A 636 16.86 11.89 -3.04
N THR A 637 16.24 12.78 -3.82
CA THR A 637 15.22 13.71 -3.31
C THR A 637 14.01 13.00 -2.68
N ILE A 638 13.62 11.84 -3.21
CA ILE A 638 12.54 11.02 -2.62
C ILE A 638 12.97 10.42 -1.28
N ARG A 639 14.17 9.84 -1.19
CA ARG A 639 14.72 9.27 0.06
C ARG A 639 14.91 10.34 1.13
N ASP A 640 15.37 11.53 0.76
CA ASP A 640 15.49 12.69 1.66
C ASP A 640 14.12 13.13 2.20
N PHE A 641 13.09 13.15 1.34
CA PHE A 641 11.70 13.43 1.73
C PHE A 641 11.14 12.38 2.70
N VAL A 642 11.40 11.09 2.47
CA VAL A 642 10.98 10.00 3.38
C VAL A 642 11.73 10.07 4.71
N GLN A 643 13.04 10.33 4.70
CA GLN A 643 13.82 10.51 5.94
C GLN A 643 13.35 11.74 6.74
N TYR A 644 12.96 12.83 6.06
CA TYR A 644 12.35 14.02 6.69
C TYR A 644 10.95 13.75 7.26
N ARG A 645 10.20 12.78 6.72
CA ARG A 645 8.97 12.27 7.34
C ARG A 645 9.27 11.42 8.58
N ALA A 646 10.19 10.47 8.46
CA ALA A 646 10.52 9.47 9.49
C ALA A 646 11.26 10.02 10.73
N THR A 647 11.82 11.23 10.66
CA THR A 647 12.48 11.92 11.79
C THR A 647 11.52 12.64 12.73
N LYS A 648 10.20 12.48 12.55
CA LYS A 648 9.16 13.07 13.40
C LYS A 648 8.57 12.00 14.34
N PRO A 649 8.17 12.35 15.58
CA PRO A 649 7.69 11.36 16.55
C PRO A 649 6.47 10.58 16.05
N THR A 650 6.49 9.27 16.27
CA THR A 650 5.35 8.35 16.12
C THR A 650 5.39 7.36 17.28
N ASP A 651 4.23 6.81 17.64
CA ASP A 651 4.04 6.04 18.87
C ASP A 651 4.78 4.70 18.88
N ALA A 652 4.96 4.09 20.06
CA ALA A 652 5.88 2.96 20.27
C ALA A 652 5.70 1.79 19.28
N PHE A 653 4.47 1.53 18.81
CA PHE A 653 4.15 0.52 17.78
C PHE A 653 4.89 0.75 16.44
N SER A 654 5.18 2.00 16.06
CA SER A 654 5.91 2.32 14.82
C SER A 654 7.37 1.85 14.86
N THR A 655 7.98 1.78 16.04
CA THR A 655 9.41 1.46 16.21
C THR A 655 9.73 0.06 15.74
N GLY A 656 9.03 -0.96 16.26
CA GLY A 656 9.25 -2.36 15.88
C GLY A 656 8.96 -2.67 14.41
N ILE A 657 8.04 -1.89 13.80
CA ILE A 657 7.72 -1.93 12.38
C ILE A 657 8.85 -1.32 11.54
N ARG A 658 9.34 -0.13 11.92
CA ARG A 658 10.42 0.57 11.23
C ARG A 658 11.67 -0.29 11.12
N ASP A 659 11.98 -1.00 12.19
CA ASP A 659 13.19 -1.81 12.35
C ASP A 659 13.08 -3.22 11.68
N MET A 660 11.94 -3.50 11.01
CA MET A 660 11.65 -4.73 10.24
C MET A 660 11.75 -6.04 11.03
N ASN A 661 11.52 -5.99 12.33
CA ASN A 661 11.93 -7.06 13.22
C ASN A 661 11.24 -8.40 12.94
N GLY A 662 10.04 -8.45 12.36
CA GLY A 662 9.36 -9.72 12.04
C GLY A 662 10.09 -10.57 11.01
N ILE A 663 10.43 -10.02 9.83
CA ILE A 663 11.17 -10.78 8.81
C ILE A 663 12.55 -11.17 9.33
N PHE A 664 13.27 -10.29 10.03
CA PHE A 664 14.66 -10.58 10.41
C PHE A 664 14.82 -11.40 11.69
N ARG A 665 13.87 -11.31 12.64
CA ARG A 665 13.73 -12.27 13.75
C ARG A 665 13.28 -13.63 13.26
N THR A 666 12.40 -13.67 12.25
CA THR A 666 12.11 -14.92 11.53
C THR A 666 13.40 -15.45 10.92
N LEU A 667 14.20 -14.64 10.24
CA LEU A 667 15.43 -15.06 9.54
C LEU A 667 16.70 -15.21 10.41
N ASN A 668 16.59 -15.04 11.73
CA ASN A 668 17.63 -15.21 12.74
C ASN A 668 19.07 -14.86 12.31
N ILE A 669 19.26 -13.68 11.71
CA ILE A 669 20.55 -13.25 11.12
C ILE A 669 21.56 -12.79 12.20
N GLU A 670 21.12 -12.60 13.44
CA GLU A 670 21.89 -11.90 14.48
C GLU A 670 22.97 -12.75 15.19
N GLU A 671 22.98 -14.09 15.03
CA GLU A 671 24.03 -14.97 15.60
C GLU A 671 24.58 -16.03 14.61
N GLN A 672 25.39 -15.61 13.64
CA GLN A 672 26.35 -16.51 12.95
C GLN A 672 27.78 -15.93 12.91
N GLY A 673 28.23 -15.39 14.05
CA GLY A 673 29.66 -15.16 14.30
C GLY A 673 30.40 -16.48 14.49
N ILE A 674 31.49 -16.67 13.73
CA ILE A 674 32.26 -17.92 13.61
C ILE A 674 32.64 -18.53 14.98
N ALA A 675 32.08 -19.69 15.31
CA ALA A 675 32.42 -20.46 16.51
C ALA A 675 33.76 -21.22 16.34
N ASN A 676 34.87 -20.62 16.79
CA ASN A 676 36.20 -21.24 16.79
C ASN A 676 36.55 -21.88 18.14
N GLY A 677 36.60 -23.22 18.20
CA GLY A 677 37.44 -24.00 19.13
C GLY A 677 37.01 -24.07 20.62
N PRO A 678 37.05 -25.27 21.26
CA PRO A 678 36.71 -25.41 22.68
C PRO A 678 37.92 -25.30 23.64
N GLY A 679 37.68 -24.71 24.81
CA GLY A 679 38.60 -24.66 25.96
C GLY A 679 39.30 -23.29 26.13
N THR A 680 39.48 -22.76 27.34
CA THR A 680 39.31 -23.33 28.70
C THR A 680 38.55 -22.38 29.65
N ALA A 681 38.13 -22.89 30.81
CA ALA A 681 37.68 -22.09 31.96
C ALA A 681 38.84 -21.20 32.52
N ASP A 682 38.67 -20.22 33.41
CA ASP A 682 37.77 -20.16 34.58
C ASP A 682 37.51 -18.73 35.11
N THR A 683 36.40 -18.59 35.86
CA THR A 683 36.11 -17.56 36.90
C THR A 683 36.00 -16.05 36.60
N GLU A 684 35.10 -15.41 37.34
CA GLU A 684 34.86 -13.96 37.37
C GLU A 684 35.87 -13.22 38.27
N SER A 685 36.19 -11.96 37.96
CA SER A 685 35.74 -10.81 38.78
C SER A 685 36.32 -9.46 38.33
N SER A 686 35.68 -8.38 38.78
CA SER A 686 35.98 -6.97 38.53
C SER A 686 37.42 -6.52 38.83
N LEU A 687 37.97 -5.63 37.99
CA LEU A 687 38.30 -4.22 38.36
C LEU A 687 38.99 -3.44 37.23
N SER A 688 38.67 -2.15 37.13
CA SER A 688 39.38 -1.13 36.33
C SER A 688 40.08 -0.14 37.29
N PRO A 689 40.95 0.79 36.82
CA PRO A 689 41.78 0.84 35.61
C PRO A 689 43.29 0.98 35.98
N TRP A 690 44.18 1.33 35.02
CA TRP A 690 45.19 2.42 35.07
C TRP A 690 46.22 2.30 33.92
N ARG A 691 47.28 3.12 33.89
CA ARG A 691 48.08 3.46 32.69
C ARG A 691 49.59 3.14 32.79
N HIS A 692 50.23 3.23 31.62
CA HIS A 692 51.64 3.60 31.32
C HIS A 692 52.75 2.52 31.40
N GLU A 693 53.36 2.33 30.21
CA GLU A 693 54.82 2.36 29.93
C GLU A 693 55.72 1.12 29.97
N SER A 694 56.60 1.11 28.95
CA SER A 694 57.93 0.46 28.86
C SER A 694 58.06 -1.03 28.50
N SER A 695 58.33 -1.27 27.20
CA SER A 695 59.30 -2.27 26.70
C SER A 695 60.74 -1.97 27.20
N PRO A 696 61.77 -2.83 27.01
CA PRO A 696 61.87 -4.09 26.23
C PRO A 696 62.23 -5.29 27.15
N GLU A 697 62.71 -6.50 26.78
CA GLU A 697 63.46 -7.12 25.65
C GLU A 697 62.92 -8.56 25.42
N GLN A 698 62.74 -9.07 24.19
CA GLN A 698 63.69 -9.88 23.38
C GLN A 698 64.31 -11.13 24.08
N PRO A 699 64.62 -12.23 23.35
CA PRO A 699 63.87 -12.89 22.26
C PRO A 699 63.97 -14.45 22.31
N TRP A 700 63.78 -15.10 21.14
CA TRP A 700 63.96 -16.54 20.80
C TRP A 700 62.74 -17.43 21.09
N ALA A 701 62.26 -18.37 20.26
CA ALA A 701 62.52 -18.89 18.90
C ALA A 701 62.45 -20.42 18.98
N GLY A 702 61.54 -21.02 18.21
CA GLY A 702 61.27 -22.45 18.12
C GLY A 702 60.22 -22.70 17.04
#